data_AF-A0A2Z6AX48-F1
#
_entry.id   AF-A0A2Z6AX48-F1
#
_cell.length_a   1.000
_cell.length_b   1.000
_cell.length_c   1.000
_cell.angle_alpha   90.00
_cell.angle_beta   90.00
_cell.angle_gamma   90.00
#
_symmetry.space_group_name_H-M   'P 1'
#
loop_
_entity.id
_entity.type
_entity.pdbx_description
1 polymer ?
#
loop_
_entity_poly.entity_id
_entity_poly.type
_entity_poly.pdbx_seq_one_letter_code
_entity_poly.pdbx_strand_id
1 'polypeptide(L)'
;MNSKSEMNLDDVAPQNIWERRLLFDRQDYELLRIVNDVLERGGYAGWKKLLAPYLHPNGIKEMATTFGLRIAYSVVNLLGSLESGEAVERLAALRTLRDEILTAPQSAMRYNTSRVLLQIMKELVRSKGNDLKQLQLAHDFRLCVSGKPRMIRDQLEKYHLLEMHEDRKQLAFDDHVHDAYSKGRKTPSHLVMDAWIKGLRKVTLIYYNHIPTKVAWEVLNAAEIMGLSVRICVELRARHMGRYVKLLWTPRDLTEAEDFMGFLKTSSVQELMRKGREVSTFQQKYVWRLVDKFNKTLRFEMARKEGVDVPEIDLNAFSRFLGAGQPSVDQLANYLSLLMGTEFHDQLDSEYLLSTWLAPTANPDIPNPFVPSEDEDVPELLRHTPASLTKMLGSIHPHNWITLDPEGLDLADMTIVLAECNAAVTHLETLNLRAHATGSGDIYRQAIKLQEMLNSANAIRCKRFLNKVMDDLRDGTAPQKEQKRERLLKLREKLHDFYGLYRKRPLRSRAGTDSTGKSTLRHGMGIVVAETLPPRAQRCIRKSKDGRHEALPLFLSVKQQVTYSPRPSPSRLDALLQRLPGGRLLTSDTSRCWLKGRYSLPRHGKGNLHALGGKVNQPPVETSPTQTKGGRPRLQWSYLNSKLKNSLKILLGLLPAAASFYFTKDWWLLAWFGALIWFTITGFRNIIQSVLGCGGLRRSRLLKWKDLVSWDRLSDSLLFTGFSVPLLDWLVKMELLDKGLGINTSTNPLLLYTIMAIVNGLYISGHNIVRGLPRSAIVGNLFRSMLSIPLAFMFNGMVGQLLLFNGVVGVDAILQKWAAIISKFASDCIAGVIEGLADRSKYIALRRRDLKQKIKQMFDTHAQLEMMYPQDDVIELLEMPKAFIETLSTEQKGLERIVIVNALDFMYMWMYQPRARSVMASMMRDMSPEERRTFLLSQYVLQREKEISVMLVNGLVGKHFSGSLAFYLDNVQDYLDQIQRVAARSQTALAVLD
;
A
#
# COMPACT_ATOMS: atom_id res chain seq x y z
N MET A 1 10.63 -37.01 -24.31
CA MET A 1 11.47 -36.43 -25.38
C MET A 1 11.37 -34.91 -25.32
N ASN A 2 12.53 -34.25 -25.26
CA ASN A 2 12.70 -32.82 -25.10
C ASN A 2 12.26 -32.05 -26.35
N SER A 3 11.38 -31.07 -26.18
CA SER A 3 11.30 -29.92 -27.07
C SER A 3 11.48 -28.67 -26.21
N LYS A 4 12.72 -28.17 -26.18
CA LYS A 4 12.99 -26.79 -25.79
C LYS A 4 12.42 -25.93 -26.91
N SER A 5 11.24 -25.36 -26.75
CA SER A 5 10.80 -24.25 -27.60
C SER A 5 11.58 -23.00 -27.15
N GLU A 6 12.82 -22.87 -27.63
CA GLU A 6 13.44 -21.56 -27.75
C GLU A 6 12.58 -20.75 -28.71
N MET A 7 11.94 -19.70 -28.19
CA MET A 7 11.18 -18.76 -28.99
C MET A 7 12.16 -18.04 -29.92
N ASN A 8 12.04 -18.31 -31.23
CA ASN A 8 12.73 -17.55 -32.26
C ASN A 8 12.28 -16.09 -32.13
N LEU A 9 13.25 -15.17 -32.09
CA LEU A 9 13.03 -13.72 -31.99
C LEU A 9 12.45 -13.12 -33.29
N ASP A 10 12.03 -13.96 -34.24
CA ASP A 10 11.79 -13.61 -35.64
C ASP A 10 10.30 -13.47 -36.01
N ASP A 11 9.36 -13.74 -35.09
CA ASP A 11 7.92 -13.53 -35.32
C ASP A 11 7.45 -12.07 -35.12
N VAL A 12 8.39 -11.11 -35.07
CA VAL A 12 8.11 -9.68 -34.98
C VAL A 12 8.85 -8.96 -36.11
N ALA A 13 8.12 -8.13 -36.87
CA ALA A 13 8.59 -7.40 -38.06
C ALA A 13 10.11 -7.11 -38.10
N PRO A 14 10.84 -7.50 -39.17
CA PRO A 14 12.32 -7.62 -39.20
C PRO A 14 13.14 -6.37 -38.86
N GLN A 15 12.54 -5.17 -38.89
CA GLN A 15 13.28 -3.91 -38.81
C GLN A 15 13.53 -3.39 -37.37
N ASN A 16 13.03 -4.04 -36.32
CA ASN A 16 13.03 -3.51 -34.93
C ASN A 16 13.77 -4.35 -33.87
N ILE A 17 14.46 -5.42 -34.26
CA ILE A 17 15.06 -6.39 -33.31
C ILE A 17 16.25 -5.77 -32.54
N TRP A 18 17.05 -4.94 -33.20
CA TRP A 18 18.25 -4.32 -32.61
C TRP A 18 17.92 -3.24 -31.57
N GLU A 19 16.95 -2.35 -31.85
CA GLU A 19 16.51 -1.32 -30.91
C GLU A 19 15.87 -1.93 -29.66
N ARG A 20 15.07 -2.99 -29.84
CA ARG A 20 14.45 -3.72 -28.72
C ARG A 20 15.47 -4.45 -27.85
N ARG A 21 16.53 -5.04 -28.43
CA ARG A 21 17.64 -5.64 -27.66
C ARG A 21 18.43 -4.63 -26.83
N LEU A 22 18.50 -3.36 -27.26
CA LEU A 22 19.18 -2.27 -26.55
C LEU A 22 18.34 -1.68 -25.40
N LEU A 23 17.01 -1.69 -25.53
CA LEU A 23 16.08 -0.93 -24.69
C LEU A 23 15.37 -1.73 -23.60
N PHE A 24 15.55 -3.05 -23.47
CA PHE A 24 14.92 -3.85 -22.41
C PHE A 24 15.80 -5.04 -22.01
N ASP A 25 15.58 -5.57 -20.81
CA ASP A 25 16.25 -6.78 -20.32
C ASP A 25 15.46 -8.04 -20.71
N ARG A 26 16.14 -9.18 -20.89
CA ARG A 26 15.48 -10.48 -21.18
C ARG A 26 14.40 -10.84 -20.16
N GLN A 27 14.59 -10.41 -18.92
CA GLN A 27 13.66 -10.59 -17.81
C GLN A 27 12.36 -9.78 -17.99
N ASP A 28 12.41 -8.63 -18.66
CA ASP A 28 11.23 -7.80 -18.92
C ASP A 28 10.31 -8.52 -19.91
N TYR A 29 10.88 -9.15 -20.96
CA TYR A 29 10.15 -9.99 -21.90
C TYR A 29 9.58 -11.26 -21.24
N GLU A 30 10.35 -11.90 -20.37
CA GLU A 30 9.89 -13.08 -19.64
C GLU A 30 8.70 -12.76 -18.73
N LEU A 31 8.78 -11.63 -18.00
CA LEU A 31 7.68 -11.12 -17.18
C LEU A 31 6.44 -10.83 -18.03
N LEU A 32 6.59 -10.13 -19.16
CA LEU A 32 5.48 -9.82 -20.05
C LEU A 32 4.81 -11.09 -20.61
N ARG A 33 5.61 -12.04 -21.11
CA ARG A 33 5.10 -13.33 -21.62
C ARG A 33 4.27 -14.04 -20.56
N ILE A 34 4.77 -14.09 -19.33
CA ILE A 34 4.05 -14.74 -18.23
C ILE A 34 2.76 -14.01 -17.89
N VAL A 35 2.75 -12.68 -17.87
CA VAL A 35 1.51 -11.93 -17.63
C VAL A 35 0.49 -12.20 -18.74
N ASN A 36 0.89 -12.12 -20.01
CA ASN A 36 0.00 -12.37 -21.13
C ASN A 36 -0.49 -13.83 -21.18
N ASP A 37 0.38 -14.80 -20.92
CA ASP A 37 0.03 -16.22 -20.80
C ASP A 37 -1.07 -16.45 -19.73
N VAL A 38 -1.01 -15.74 -18.61
CA VAL A 38 -2.01 -15.86 -17.54
C VAL A 38 -3.31 -15.16 -17.92
N LEU A 39 -3.23 -14.00 -18.60
CA LEU A 39 -4.40 -13.25 -19.09
C LEU A 39 -5.14 -13.96 -20.23
N GLU A 40 -4.46 -14.72 -21.07
CA GLU A 40 -5.06 -15.44 -22.20
C GLU A 40 -5.69 -16.77 -21.78
N ARG A 41 -5.12 -17.45 -20.77
CA ARG A 41 -5.49 -18.83 -20.44
C ARG A 41 -6.46 -18.98 -19.26
N GLY A 42 -7.06 -17.90 -18.78
CA GLY A 42 -8.14 -17.97 -17.77
C GLY A 42 -7.77 -18.75 -16.50
N GLY A 43 -6.55 -18.55 -15.97
CA GLY A 43 -6.11 -19.15 -14.71
C GLY A 43 -5.67 -20.62 -14.81
N TYR A 44 -4.40 -20.85 -15.13
CA TYR A 44 -3.81 -22.19 -15.08
C TYR A 44 -3.85 -22.79 -13.66
N ALA A 45 -4.42 -24.00 -13.50
CA ALA A 45 -4.53 -24.71 -12.22
C ALA A 45 -3.18 -24.97 -11.51
N GLY A 46 -2.08 -25.11 -12.28
CA GLY A 46 -0.74 -25.37 -11.73
C GLY A 46 -0.12 -24.21 -10.95
N TRP A 47 -0.53 -22.96 -11.24
CA TRP A 47 0.00 -21.77 -10.56
C TRP A 47 -0.87 -21.33 -9.37
N LYS A 48 -2.18 -21.66 -9.36
CA LYS A 48 -3.04 -21.54 -8.17
C LYS A 48 -2.41 -22.26 -6.97
N LYS A 49 -1.71 -23.37 -7.22
CA LYS A 49 -0.98 -24.14 -6.21
C LYS A 49 0.34 -23.50 -5.76
N LEU A 50 1.03 -22.71 -6.61
CA LEU A 50 2.23 -21.94 -6.23
C LEU A 50 1.91 -20.78 -5.28
N LEU A 51 0.66 -20.31 -5.35
CA LEU A 51 0.02 -19.38 -4.42
C LEU A 51 -0.70 -20.09 -3.28
N ALA A 52 -0.34 -21.35 -2.96
CA ALA A 52 -0.97 -22.06 -1.87
C ALA A 52 -0.98 -21.17 -0.62
N PRO A 53 -2.14 -21.02 0.04
CA PRO A 53 -2.21 -20.39 1.34
C PRO A 53 -1.13 -20.99 2.23
N TYR A 54 -0.60 -20.21 3.17
CA TYR A 54 0.38 -20.66 4.18
C TYR A 54 1.86 -20.69 3.75
N LEU A 55 2.23 -20.68 2.45
CA LEU A 55 3.64 -20.56 2.03
C LEU A 55 4.18 -19.13 2.20
N HIS A 56 5.32 -18.98 2.88
CA HIS A 56 5.95 -17.67 3.08
C HIS A 56 6.48 -17.09 1.77
N PRO A 57 6.28 -15.80 1.48
CA PRO A 57 6.91 -15.10 0.34
C PRO A 57 8.43 -15.29 0.26
N ASN A 58 9.13 -15.29 1.39
CA ASN A 58 10.58 -15.54 1.50
C ASN A 58 10.92 -16.99 1.90
N GLY A 59 9.99 -17.92 1.64
CA GLY A 59 10.04 -19.34 1.96
C GLY A 59 10.43 -20.22 0.77
N ILE A 60 10.16 -21.53 0.85
CA ILE A 60 10.65 -22.53 -0.13
C ILE A 60 10.21 -22.23 -1.58
N LYS A 61 9.10 -21.53 -1.77
CA LYS A 61 8.61 -21.12 -3.11
C LYS A 61 9.54 -20.18 -3.87
N GLU A 62 10.50 -19.54 -3.20
CA GLU A 62 11.57 -18.78 -3.89
C GLU A 62 12.42 -19.67 -4.82
N MET A 63 12.52 -20.97 -4.53
CA MET A 63 13.27 -21.91 -5.35
C MET A 63 12.55 -22.27 -6.64
N ALA A 64 11.22 -22.16 -6.66
CA ALA A 64 10.42 -22.51 -7.82
C ALA A 64 10.17 -21.31 -8.76
N THR A 65 10.11 -20.09 -8.24
CA THR A 65 9.77 -18.90 -9.05
C THR A 65 10.35 -17.62 -8.46
N THR A 66 10.78 -16.70 -9.33
CA THR A 66 11.34 -15.41 -8.91
C THR A 66 10.28 -14.50 -8.29
N PHE A 67 10.73 -13.57 -7.44
CA PHE A 67 9.83 -12.67 -6.72
C PHE A 67 8.92 -11.82 -7.63
N GLY A 68 9.50 -11.21 -8.68
CA GLY A 68 8.73 -10.38 -9.61
C GLY A 68 7.59 -11.15 -10.28
N LEU A 69 7.83 -12.42 -10.62
CA LEU A 69 6.84 -13.31 -11.21
C LEU A 69 5.74 -13.70 -10.22
N ARG A 70 6.07 -13.94 -8.94
CA ARG A 70 5.06 -14.25 -7.91
C ARG A 70 4.09 -13.10 -7.67
N ILE A 71 4.58 -11.85 -7.61
CA ILE A 71 3.68 -10.70 -7.53
C ILE A 71 2.83 -10.61 -8.78
N ALA A 72 3.44 -10.69 -9.98
CA ALA A 72 2.71 -10.57 -11.23
C ALA A 72 1.56 -11.60 -11.29
N TYR A 73 1.85 -12.85 -10.95
CA TYR A 73 0.85 -13.90 -10.86
C TYR A 73 -0.23 -13.59 -9.81
N SER A 74 0.15 -13.11 -8.62
CA SER A 74 -0.80 -12.76 -7.57
C SER A 74 -1.73 -11.61 -7.97
N VAL A 75 -1.21 -10.60 -8.67
CA VAL A 75 -2.01 -9.47 -9.15
C VAL A 75 -2.92 -9.91 -10.28
N VAL A 76 -2.43 -10.67 -11.26
CA VAL A 76 -3.26 -11.13 -12.38
C VAL A 76 -4.36 -12.08 -11.87
N ASN A 77 -4.03 -12.99 -10.96
CA ASN A 77 -5.02 -13.85 -10.31
C ASN A 77 -6.06 -13.03 -9.53
N LEU A 78 -5.63 -11.98 -8.81
CA LEU A 78 -6.55 -11.07 -8.15
C LEU A 78 -7.44 -10.36 -9.18
N LEU A 79 -6.87 -9.71 -10.20
CA LEU A 79 -7.65 -8.95 -11.19
C LEU A 79 -8.66 -9.85 -11.92
N GLY A 80 -8.26 -11.05 -12.34
CA GLY A 80 -9.19 -12.04 -12.92
C GLY A 80 -10.30 -12.46 -11.96
N SER A 81 -9.95 -12.72 -10.68
CA SER A 81 -10.97 -13.03 -9.66
C SER A 81 -11.89 -11.84 -9.36
N LEU A 82 -11.43 -10.60 -9.46
CA LEU A 82 -12.23 -9.40 -9.23
C LEU A 82 -13.27 -9.19 -10.33
N GLU A 83 -13.03 -9.70 -11.53
CA GLU A 83 -13.94 -9.61 -12.69
C GLU A 83 -14.98 -10.74 -12.71
N SER A 84 -14.61 -11.96 -12.30
CA SER A 84 -15.45 -13.15 -12.50
C SER A 84 -15.53 -14.14 -11.33
N GLY A 85 -14.65 -14.02 -10.33
CA GLY A 85 -14.57 -14.99 -9.22
C GLY A 85 -15.56 -14.71 -8.10
N GLU A 86 -15.89 -15.71 -7.28
CA GLU A 86 -16.74 -15.54 -6.10
C GLU A 86 -16.03 -14.78 -4.97
N ALA A 87 -16.78 -14.26 -3.99
CA ALA A 87 -16.23 -13.48 -2.87
C ALA A 87 -15.11 -14.22 -2.12
N VAL A 88 -15.25 -15.53 -1.91
CA VAL A 88 -14.24 -16.35 -1.23
C VAL A 88 -12.93 -16.42 -2.03
N GLU A 89 -13.03 -16.62 -3.34
CA GLU A 89 -11.85 -16.66 -4.23
C GLU A 89 -11.16 -15.29 -4.31
N ARG A 90 -11.95 -14.21 -4.38
CA ARG A 90 -11.43 -12.82 -4.37
C ARG A 90 -10.63 -12.54 -3.10
N LEU A 91 -11.15 -12.91 -1.93
CA LEU A 91 -10.47 -12.70 -0.66
C LEU A 91 -9.20 -13.55 -0.52
N ALA A 92 -9.21 -14.79 -1.01
CA ALA A 92 -8.03 -15.64 -1.04
C ALA A 92 -6.93 -15.06 -1.95
N ALA A 93 -7.30 -14.57 -3.13
CA ALA A 93 -6.39 -13.88 -4.03
C ALA A 93 -5.84 -12.58 -3.42
N LEU A 94 -6.69 -11.81 -2.73
CA LEU A 94 -6.29 -10.57 -2.07
C LEU A 94 -5.31 -10.81 -0.90
N ARG A 95 -5.55 -11.84 -0.07
CA ARG A 95 -4.62 -12.28 0.99
C ARG A 95 -3.26 -12.62 0.41
N THR A 96 -3.26 -13.45 -0.62
CA THR A 96 -2.02 -13.90 -1.25
C THR A 96 -1.24 -12.72 -1.82
N LEU A 97 -1.92 -11.82 -2.53
CA LEU A 97 -1.29 -10.63 -3.07
C LEU A 97 -0.70 -9.76 -1.98
N ARG A 98 -1.46 -9.49 -0.91
CA ARG A 98 -0.99 -8.69 0.22
C ARG A 98 0.29 -9.27 0.80
N ASP A 99 0.32 -10.57 1.05
CA ASP A 99 1.45 -11.22 1.68
C ASP A 99 2.70 -11.13 0.78
N GLU A 100 2.57 -11.34 -0.53
CA GLU A 100 3.69 -11.14 -1.49
C GLU A 100 4.19 -9.69 -1.50
N ILE A 101 3.30 -8.70 -1.64
CA ILE A 101 3.72 -7.30 -1.82
C ILE A 101 4.22 -6.64 -0.53
N LEU A 102 3.80 -7.09 0.65
CA LEU A 102 4.19 -6.48 1.94
C LEU A 102 5.41 -7.15 2.58
N THR A 103 5.68 -8.39 2.22
CA THR A 103 6.83 -9.13 2.77
C THR A 103 8.10 -8.82 1.99
N ALA A 104 7.98 -8.47 0.73
CA ALA A 104 9.12 -8.48 -0.17
C ALA A 104 9.91 -7.18 -0.40
N PRO A 105 9.37 -5.96 -0.22
CA PRO A 105 10.19 -4.77 -0.36
C PRO A 105 11.21 -4.72 0.77
N GLN A 106 12.48 -4.95 0.44
CA GLN A 106 13.61 -4.84 1.37
C GLN A 106 14.01 -3.38 1.59
N SER A 107 13.09 -2.42 1.43
CA SER A 107 13.37 -1.00 1.42
C SER A 107 12.75 -0.27 2.61
N ALA A 108 13.34 0.88 2.95
CA ALA A 108 12.77 1.83 3.89
C ALA A 108 11.42 2.41 3.41
N MET A 109 11.06 2.31 2.12
CA MET A 109 9.79 2.78 1.54
C MET A 109 8.84 1.62 1.21
N ARG A 110 8.69 0.66 2.12
CA ARG A 110 7.99 -0.61 1.88
C ARG A 110 6.56 -0.41 1.36
N TYR A 111 5.72 0.32 2.08
CA TYR A 111 4.32 0.49 1.73
C TYR A 111 4.15 1.31 0.46
N ASN A 112 4.92 2.39 0.29
CA ASN A 112 4.87 3.15 -0.95
C ASN A 112 5.36 2.32 -2.15
N THR A 113 6.36 1.45 -1.97
CA THR A 113 6.82 0.51 -3.01
C THR A 113 5.69 -0.43 -3.41
N SER A 114 5.03 -1.06 -2.44
CA SER A 114 3.91 -1.97 -2.70
C SER A 114 2.76 -1.28 -3.45
N ARG A 115 2.41 -0.04 -3.06
CA ARG A 115 1.39 0.77 -3.76
C ARG A 115 1.76 1.02 -5.23
N VAL A 116 3.02 1.38 -5.50
CA VAL A 116 3.54 1.59 -6.86
C VAL A 116 3.51 0.29 -7.66
N LEU A 117 3.97 -0.83 -7.09
CA LEU A 117 3.98 -2.12 -7.79
C LEU A 117 2.57 -2.57 -8.21
N LEU A 118 1.58 -2.41 -7.32
CA LEU A 118 0.17 -2.69 -7.65
C LEU A 118 -0.34 -1.78 -8.77
N GLN A 119 -0.02 -0.49 -8.69
CA GLN A 119 -0.46 0.47 -9.70
C GLN A 119 0.16 0.19 -11.08
N ILE A 120 1.46 -0.12 -11.14
CA ILE A 120 2.13 -0.50 -12.40
C ILE A 120 1.50 -1.75 -12.99
N MET A 121 1.25 -2.78 -12.16
CA MET A 121 0.70 -4.04 -12.64
C MET A 121 -0.75 -3.90 -13.12
N LYS A 122 -1.56 -3.07 -12.45
CA LYS A 122 -2.91 -2.71 -12.92
C LYS A 122 -2.86 -2.06 -14.30
N GLU A 123 -1.95 -1.11 -14.52
CA GLU A 123 -1.77 -0.48 -15.82
C GLU A 123 -1.20 -1.43 -16.88
N LEU A 124 -0.36 -2.40 -16.49
CA LEU A 124 0.20 -3.41 -17.38
C LEU A 124 -0.89 -4.33 -17.92
N VAL A 125 -1.82 -4.76 -17.06
CA VAL A 125 -3.00 -5.55 -17.46
C VAL A 125 -3.95 -4.72 -18.33
N ARG A 126 -4.19 -3.45 -17.99
CA ARG A 126 -5.05 -2.55 -18.78
C ARG A 126 -4.48 -2.22 -20.16
N SER A 127 -3.16 -2.28 -20.33
CA SER A 127 -2.47 -1.99 -21.60
C SER A 127 -2.33 -3.21 -22.50
N LYS A 128 -3.10 -4.29 -22.27
CA LYS A 128 -3.10 -5.49 -23.11
C LYS A 128 -3.37 -5.11 -24.57
N GLY A 129 -2.56 -5.65 -25.50
CA GLY A 129 -2.62 -5.31 -26.92
C GLY A 129 -1.66 -4.19 -27.34
N ASN A 130 -0.98 -3.53 -26.39
CA ASN A 130 0.11 -2.58 -26.67
C ASN A 130 1.43 -3.09 -26.09
N ASP A 131 2.11 -3.97 -26.84
CA ASP A 131 3.34 -4.65 -26.40
C ASP A 131 4.44 -3.71 -25.92
N LEU A 132 4.66 -2.59 -26.62
CA LEU A 132 5.71 -1.64 -26.25
C LEU A 132 5.39 -1.00 -24.89
N LYS A 133 4.13 -0.62 -24.67
CA LYS A 133 3.69 -0.06 -23.39
C LYS A 133 3.78 -1.10 -22.27
N GLN A 134 3.36 -2.33 -22.54
CA GLN A 134 3.46 -3.42 -21.56
C GLN A 134 4.92 -3.74 -21.20
N LEU A 135 5.85 -3.73 -22.18
CA LEU A 135 7.29 -3.89 -21.92
C LEU A 135 7.85 -2.76 -21.04
N GLN A 136 7.49 -1.50 -21.31
CA GLN A 136 7.87 -0.38 -20.46
C GLN A 136 7.37 -0.55 -19.02
N LEU A 137 6.13 -1.01 -18.85
CA LEU A 137 5.54 -1.25 -17.54
C LEU A 137 6.19 -2.46 -16.83
N ALA A 138 6.54 -3.52 -17.57
CA ALA A 138 7.29 -4.66 -17.03
C ALA A 138 8.69 -4.23 -16.54
N HIS A 139 9.37 -3.38 -17.31
CA HIS A 139 10.65 -2.80 -16.93
C HIS A 139 10.52 -1.93 -15.68
N ASP A 140 9.57 -0.99 -15.66
CA ASP A 140 9.28 -0.13 -14.50
C ASP A 140 8.98 -0.95 -13.25
N PHE A 141 8.21 -2.03 -13.40
CA PHE A 141 7.87 -2.96 -12.33
C PHE A 141 9.14 -3.60 -11.73
N ARG A 142 9.99 -4.19 -12.57
CA ARG A 142 11.26 -4.82 -12.14
C ARG A 142 12.19 -3.82 -11.46
N LEU A 143 12.25 -2.59 -11.97
CA LEU A 143 13.01 -1.49 -11.40
C LEU A 143 12.50 -1.11 -9.99
N CYS A 144 11.17 -1.07 -9.80
CA CYS A 144 10.53 -0.70 -8.53
C CYS A 144 10.59 -1.77 -7.44
N VAL A 145 10.76 -3.06 -7.80
CA VAL A 145 10.90 -4.17 -6.84
C VAL A 145 12.00 -3.91 -5.79
N SER A 146 13.07 -3.21 -6.18
CA SER A 146 14.17 -2.83 -5.29
C SER A 146 13.76 -1.85 -4.17
N GLY A 147 12.66 -1.12 -4.36
CA GLY A 147 12.15 -0.10 -3.45
C GLY A 147 13.05 1.14 -3.32
N LYS A 148 13.93 1.42 -4.28
CA LYS A 148 14.83 2.59 -4.23
C LYS A 148 14.02 3.90 -4.09
N PRO A 149 14.25 4.73 -3.06
CA PRO A 149 13.40 5.88 -2.76
C PRO A 149 13.18 6.89 -3.88
N ARG A 150 14.15 7.09 -4.79
CA ARG A 150 14.01 8.00 -5.93
C ARG A 150 13.01 7.44 -6.93
N MET A 151 13.24 6.22 -7.39
CA MET A 151 12.40 5.53 -8.37
C MET A 151 10.96 5.38 -7.89
N ILE A 152 10.76 5.05 -6.60
CA ILE A 152 9.41 4.97 -6.03
C ILE A 152 8.73 6.34 -6.01
N ARG A 153 9.44 7.42 -5.71
CA ARG A 153 8.88 8.78 -5.76
C ARG A 153 8.53 9.21 -7.18
N ASP A 154 9.40 8.92 -8.15
CA ASP A 154 9.17 9.24 -9.56
C ASP A 154 7.90 8.53 -10.06
N GLN A 155 7.70 7.27 -9.65
CA GLN A 155 6.51 6.50 -10.01
C GLN A 155 5.26 6.95 -9.24
N LEU A 156 5.39 7.30 -7.95
CA LEU A 156 4.31 7.92 -7.19
C LEU A 156 3.83 9.21 -7.88
N GLU A 157 4.75 10.06 -8.33
CA GLU A 157 4.44 11.29 -9.07
C GLU A 157 3.79 10.99 -10.43
N LYS A 158 4.34 10.04 -11.20
CA LYS A 158 3.81 9.55 -12.49
C LYS A 158 2.37 9.08 -12.38
N TYR A 159 2.02 8.38 -11.29
CA TYR A 159 0.66 7.88 -11.04
C TYR A 159 -0.18 8.79 -10.14
N HIS A 160 0.28 10.01 -9.86
CA HIS A 160 -0.42 10.99 -9.03
C HIS A 160 -0.80 10.47 -7.63
N LEU A 161 0.04 9.60 -7.09
CA LEU A 161 -0.07 9.07 -5.73
C LEU A 161 0.82 9.89 -4.80
N LEU A 162 0.26 10.37 -3.69
CA LEU A 162 1.06 11.04 -2.67
C LEU A 162 1.95 10.05 -1.90
N GLU A 163 3.19 10.46 -1.57
CA GLU A 163 4.07 9.74 -0.64
C GLU A 163 3.40 9.73 0.75
N MET A 164 3.06 8.53 1.24
CA MET A 164 2.48 8.34 2.57
C MET A 164 3.58 8.03 3.60
N HIS A 165 3.31 8.25 4.89
CA HIS A 165 4.23 7.78 5.92
C HIS A 165 4.28 6.24 5.96
N GLU A 166 5.48 5.69 6.16
CA GLU A 166 5.71 4.23 6.23
C GLU A 166 5.21 3.60 7.54
N ASP A 167 5.06 4.41 8.60
CA ASP A 167 4.36 4.00 9.82
C ASP A 167 2.82 4.01 9.65
N ARG A 168 2.36 4.45 8.46
CA ARG A 168 0.99 4.59 8.01
C ARG A 168 0.10 5.44 8.92
N LYS A 169 0.64 6.33 9.76
CA LYS A 169 -0.17 7.07 10.76
C LYS A 169 -0.88 8.32 10.24
N GLN A 170 -0.76 8.64 8.95
CA GLN A 170 -1.41 9.80 8.34
C GLN A 170 -2.94 9.74 8.44
N LEU A 171 -3.59 10.91 8.46
CA LEU A 171 -5.04 11.03 8.39
C LEU A 171 -5.50 11.09 6.94
N ALA A 172 -5.70 9.91 6.34
CA ALA A 172 -6.27 9.73 5.01
C ALA A 172 -7.54 8.88 5.12
N PHE A 173 -8.69 9.40 4.72
CA PHE A 173 -9.98 8.75 4.92
C PHE A 173 -11.00 9.11 3.84
N ASP A 174 -12.09 8.36 3.79
CA ASP A 174 -13.29 8.70 3.04
C ASP A 174 -14.52 8.23 3.84
N ASP A 175 -15.40 9.15 4.23
CA ASP A 175 -16.57 8.80 5.03
C ASP A 175 -17.84 8.53 4.19
N HIS A 176 -17.76 8.56 2.85
CA HIS A 176 -18.90 8.26 1.97
C HIS A 176 -18.43 7.69 0.62
N VAL A 177 -18.52 6.36 0.47
CA VAL A 177 -18.11 5.63 -0.75
C VAL A 177 -19.11 4.53 -1.11
N HIS A 178 -19.23 4.25 -2.41
CA HIS A 178 -20.09 3.20 -2.95
C HIS A 178 -19.30 2.10 -3.67
N ASP A 179 -19.78 0.87 -3.52
CA ASP A 179 -19.34 -0.33 -4.26
C ASP A 179 -20.41 -0.77 -5.28
N ALA A 180 -20.16 -1.87 -5.99
CA ALA A 180 -21.06 -2.44 -6.99
C ALA A 180 -22.44 -2.86 -6.44
N TYR A 181 -22.57 -3.10 -5.14
CA TYR A 181 -23.85 -3.46 -4.51
C TYR A 181 -24.74 -2.24 -4.20
N SER A 182 -24.20 -1.04 -4.38
CA SER A 182 -24.90 0.24 -4.27
C SER A 182 -24.86 0.98 -5.62
N LYS A 183 -24.19 2.14 -5.71
CA LYS A 183 -24.06 2.93 -6.95
C LYS A 183 -22.67 2.84 -7.60
N GLY A 184 -21.73 2.14 -6.96
CA GLY A 184 -20.36 2.00 -7.47
C GLY A 184 -20.25 1.01 -8.62
N ARG A 185 -19.04 0.93 -9.20
CA ARG A 185 -18.71 -0.03 -10.27
C ARG A 185 -17.85 -1.21 -9.83
N LYS A 186 -17.24 -1.13 -8.64
CA LYS A 186 -16.20 -2.06 -8.18
C LYS A 186 -16.76 -2.97 -7.10
N THR A 187 -16.41 -4.25 -7.14
CA THR A 187 -16.70 -5.19 -6.05
C THR A 187 -16.08 -4.70 -4.74
N PRO A 188 -16.60 -5.12 -3.57
CA PRO A 188 -16.05 -4.76 -2.26
C PRO A 188 -14.52 -4.93 -2.16
N SER A 189 -14.02 -6.11 -2.56
CA SER A 189 -12.59 -6.43 -2.52
C SER A 189 -11.76 -5.50 -3.39
N HIS A 190 -12.25 -5.17 -4.60
CA HIS A 190 -11.57 -4.24 -5.51
C HIS A 190 -11.57 -2.82 -4.92
N LEU A 191 -12.69 -2.36 -4.37
CA LEU A 191 -12.78 -1.02 -3.76
C LEU A 191 -11.79 -0.87 -2.60
N VAL A 192 -11.69 -1.87 -1.72
CA VAL A 192 -10.74 -1.88 -0.60
C VAL A 192 -9.28 -1.86 -1.08
N MET A 193 -8.95 -2.64 -2.12
CA MET A 193 -7.62 -2.60 -2.73
C MET A 193 -7.29 -1.21 -3.29
N ASP A 194 -8.20 -0.59 -4.04
CA ASP A 194 -8.00 0.74 -4.61
C ASP A 194 -7.88 1.83 -3.53
N ALA A 195 -8.68 1.72 -2.45
CA ALA A 195 -8.55 2.59 -1.28
C ALA A 195 -7.16 2.50 -0.66
N TRP A 196 -6.65 1.27 -0.52
CA TRP A 196 -5.32 1.01 0.00
C TRP A 196 -4.21 1.55 -0.91
N ILE A 197 -4.30 1.37 -2.23
CA ILE A 197 -3.37 1.93 -3.22
C ILE A 197 -3.31 3.46 -3.13
N LYS A 198 -4.45 4.13 -2.91
CA LYS A 198 -4.51 5.58 -2.70
C LYS A 198 -3.92 6.05 -1.37
N GLY A 199 -3.64 5.12 -0.45
CA GLY A 199 -3.05 5.41 0.86
C GLY A 199 -4.10 5.75 1.93
N LEU A 200 -5.37 5.40 1.72
CA LEU A 200 -6.42 5.54 2.71
C LEU A 200 -6.16 4.65 3.92
N ARG A 201 -6.56 5.14 5.09
CA ARG A 201 -6.52 4.44 6.37
C ARG A 201 -7.89 4.03 6.85
N LYS A 202 -8.92 4.74 6.39
CA LYS A 202 -10.30 4.50 6.80
C LYS A 202 -11.27 4.78 5.66
N VAL A 203 -12.24 3.90 5.43
CA VAL A 203 -13.34 4.11 4.48
C VAL A 203 -14.69 3.79 5.15
N THR A 204 -15.74 4.53 4.82
CA THR A 204 -17.12 4.18 5.18
C THR A 204 -17.88 3.87 3.90
N LEU A 205 -18.38 2.64 3.77
CA LEU A 205 -19.16 2.19 2.62
C LEU A 205 -20.64 2.37 2.92
N ILE A 206 -21.39 2.93 1.98
CA ILE A 206 -22.81 3.24 2.14
C ILE A 206 -23.66 2.34 1.25
N TYR A 207 -24.58 1.60 1.88
CA TYR A 207 -25.55 0.72 1.25
C TYR A 207 -26.96 1.30 1.40
N TYR A 208 -27.81 1.13 0.38
CA TYR A 208 -29.17 1.67 0.40
C TYR A 208 -30.14 0.66 0.99
N ASN A 209 -30.90 1.12 2.00
CA ASN A 209 -32.00 0.42 2.66
C ASN A 209 -31.64 -0.87 3.42
N HIS A 210 -30.75 -1.72 2.89
CA HIS A 210 -30.31 -2.96 3.51
C HIS A 210 -28.90 -3.35 3.04
N ILE A 211 -28.25 -4.26 3.78
CA ILE A 211 -26.98 -4.90 3.38
C ILE A 211 -27.12 -6.43 3.35
N PRO A 212 -26.76 -7.10 2.25
CA PRO A 212 -26.68 -8.55 2.25
C PRO A 212 -25.50 -9.06 3.09
N THR A 213 -25.73 -10.10 3.87
CA THR A 213 -24.73 -10.71 4.78
C THR A 213 -23.43 -11.11 4.07
N LYS A 214 -23.53 -11.66 2.84
CA LYS A 214 -22.34 -12.02 2.02
C LYS A 214 -21.48 -10.80 1.66
N VAL A 215 -22.11 -9.64 1.42
CA VAL A 215 -21.43 -8.39 1.06
C VAL A 215 -20.72 -7.82 2.27
N ALA A 216 -21.41 -7.75 3.41
CA ALA A 216 -20.81 -7.32 4.68
C ALA A 216 -19.57 -8.14 5.01
N TRP A 217 -19.69 -9.47 4.89
CA TRP A 217 -18.60 -10.40 5.11
C TRP A 217 -17.40 -10.13 4.18
N GLU A 218 -17.64 -9.94 2.88
CA GLU A 218 -16.58 -9.67 1.92
C GLU A 218 -15.84 -8.36 2.23
N VAL A 219 -16.59 -7.27 2.46
CA VAL A 219 -16.03 -5.94 2.75
C VAL A 219 -15.13 -5.98 3.98
N LEU A 220 -15.61 -6.56 5.09
CA LEU A 220 -14.91 -6.58 6.37
C LEU A 220 -13.67 -7.46 6.30
N ASN A 221 -13.76 -8.63 5.67
CA ASN A 221 -12.60 -9.50 5.46
C ASN A 221 -11.58 -8.83 4.53
N ALA A 222 -12.00 -8.21 3.43
CA ALA A 222 -11.09 -7.49 2.53
C ALA A 222 -10.35 -6.36 3.26
N ALA A 223 -11.06 -5.63 4.13
CA ALA A 223 -10.53 -4.55 4.94
C ALA A 223 -9.49 -5.04 5.95
N GLU A 224 -9.80 -6.13 6.65
CA GLU A 224 -8.90 -6.78 7.60
C GLU A 224 -7.62 -7.26 6.89
N ILE A 225 -7.78 -7.93 5.74
CA ILE A 225 -6.66 -8.36 4.89
C ILE A 225 -5.78 -7.15 4.60
N MET A 226 -6.30 -6.08 3.99
CA MET A 226 -5.47 -4.95 3.58
C MET A 226 -5.00 -4.04 4.75
N GLY A 227 -5.46 -4.30 5.98
CA GLY A 227 -5.19 -3.45 7.13
C GLY A 227 -5.73 -2.03 6.90
N LEU A 228 -6.99 -1.95 6.45
CA LEU A 228 -7.78 -0.75 6.24
C LEU A 228 -8.94 -0.76 7.24
N SER A 229 -9.21 0.35 7.93
CA SER A 229 -10.40 0.42 8.79
C SER A 229 -11.62 0.68 7.92
N VAL A 230 -12.59 -0.23 7.92
CA VAL A 230 -13.84 -0.05 7.18
C VAL A 230 -15.02 0.06 8.14
N ARG A 231 -15.99 0.89 7.76
CA ARG A 231 -17.30 0.99 8.41
C ARG A 231 -18.37 0.74 7.38
N ILE A 232 -19.37 -0.04 7.76
CA ILE A 232 -20.57 -0.26 6.95
C ILE A 232 -21.64 0.70 7.45
N CYS A 233 -22.27 1.41 6.52
CA CYS A 233 -23.34 2.33 6.78
C CYS A 233 -24.55 1.98 5.91
N VAL A 234 -25.74 2.07 6.48
CA VAL A 234 -27.00 1.92 5.74
C VAL A 234 -27.65 3.29 5.62
N GLU A 235 -27.88 3.76 4.40
CA GLU A 235 -28.71 4.93 4.12
C GLU A 235 -30.18 4.52 4.22
N LEU A 236 -30.89 5.22 5.10
CA LEU A 236 -32.32 5.07 5.33
C LEU A 236 -33.00 6.41 5.09
N ARG A 237 -34.28 6.35 4.72
CA ARG A 237 -35.08 7.54 4.44
C ARG A 237 -36.19 7.70 5.45
N ALA A 238 -36.46 8.93 5.82
CA ALA A 238 -37.54 9.29 6.72
C ALA A 238 -38.37 10.45 6.14
N ARG A 239 -39.68 10.42 6.35
CA ARG A 239 -40.62 11.41 5.85
C ARG A 239 -40.53 12.71 6.65
N HIS A 240 -40.34 13.83 5.97
CA HIS A 240 -40.31 15.17 6.56
C HIS A 240 -40.92 16.17 5.57
N MET A 241 -41.99 16.86 5.95
CA MET A 241 -42.59 17.98 5.18
C MET A 241 -42.75 17.70 3.66
N GLY A 242 -43.36 16.57 3.31
CA GLY A 242 -43.62 16.21 1.89
C GLY A 242 -42.39 15.77 1.09
N ARG A 243 -41.24 15.55 1.75
CA ARG A 243 -40.04 14.95 1.14
C ARG A 243 -39.44 13.86 2.03
N TYR A 244 -38.46 13.13 1.51
CA TYR A 244 -37.63 12.23 2.31
C TYR A 244 -36.32 12.92 2.71
N VAL A 245 -35.95 12.78 3.98
CA VAL A 245 -34.60 13.10 4.47
C VAL A 245 -33.78 11.82 4.55
N LYS A 246 -32.48 11.96 4.31
CA LYS A 246 -31.54 10.84 4.34
C LYS A 246 -30.83 10.77 5.70
N LEU A 247 -30.91 9.62 6.35
CA LEU A 247 -30.20 9.30 7.58
C LEU A 247 -29.26 8.14 7.32
N LEU A 248 -27.97 8.37 7.56
CA LEU A 248 -26.92 7.37 7.43
C LEU A 248 -26.69 6.69 8.78
N TRP A 249 -27.10 5.43 8.91
CA TRP A 249 -26.94 4.64 10.14
C TRP A 249 -25.68 3.79 10.09
N THR A 250 -24.74 4.06 10.99
CA THR A 250 -23.53 3.26 11.21
C THR A 250 -23.55 2.69 12.63
N PRO A 251 -23.73 1.36 12.82
CA PRO A 251 -23.58 0.75 14.13
C PRO A 251 -22.13 0.88 14.60
N ARG A 252 -21.93 1.11 15.90
CA ARG A 252 -20.59 1.28 16.48
C ARG A 252 -20.11 0.00 17.15
N ASP A 253 -18.81 0.00 17.44
CA ASP A 253 -18.16 -0.98 18.30
C ASP A 253 -18.22 -2.43 17.74
N LEU A 254 -18.51 -2.54 16.44
CA LEU A 254 -18.41 -3.75 15.61
C LEU A 254 -17.20 -3.61 14.68
N THR A 255 -16.01 -3.91 15.21
CA THR A 255 -14.75 -3.74 14.45
C THR A 255 -14.29 -5.00 13.74
N GLU A 256 -14.67 -6.17 14.25
CA GLU A 256 -14.29 -7.45 13.67
C GLU A 256 -15.39 -7.99 12.75
N ALA A 257 -14.98 -8.77 11.75
CA ALA A 257 -15.93 -9.35 10.79
C ALA A 257 -16.91 -10.29 11.49
N GLU A 258 -16.45 -11.07 12.47
CA GLU A 258 -17.28 -12.03 13.20
C GLU A 258 -18.36 -11.33 14.05
N ASP A 259 -17.98 -10.29 14.81
CA ASP A 259 -18.91 -9.47 15.59
C ASP A 259 -20.03 -8.89 14.73
N PHE A 260 -19.68 -8.32 13.57
CA PHE A 260 -20.65 -7.72 12.67
C PHE A 260 -21.58 -8.77 12.06
N MET A 261 -21.07 -9.97 11.79
CA MET A 261 -21.87 -11.08 11.27
C MET A 261 -22.83 -11.64 12.33
N GLY A 262 -22.40 -11.70 13.59
CA GLY A 262 -23.28 -11.98 14.74
C GLY A 262 -24.38 -10.92 14.87
N PHE A 263 -24.01 -9.64 14.75
CA PHE A 263 -24.97 -8.53 14.77
C PHE A 263 -26.05 -8.66 13.69
N LEU A 264 -25.67 -8.97 12.43
CA LEU A 264 -26.63 -9.18 11.34
C LEU A 264 -27.58 -10.37 11.54
N LYS A 265 -27.24 -11.33 12.42
CA LYS A 265 -28.10 -12.49 12.75
C LYS A 265 -29.13 -12.20 13.84
N THR A 266 -29.03 -11.05 14.53
CA THR A 266 -29.99 -10.69 15.58
C THR A 266 -31.37 -10.42 14.97
N SER A 267 -32.44 -10.94 15.58
CA SER A 267 -33.81 -10.88 15.01
C SER A 267 -34.27 -9.45 14.67
N SER A 268 -33.97 -8.47 15.53
CA SER A 268 -34.31 -7.05 15.30
C SER A 268 -33.59 -6.46 14.07
N VAL A 269 -32.34 -6.87 13.84
CA VAL A 269 -31.55 -6.44 12.67
C VAL A 269 -32.02 -7.15 11.41
N GLN A 270 -32.31 -8.45 11.49
CA GLN A 270 -32.87 -9.21 10.35
C GLN A 270 -34.19 -8.60 9.88
N GLU A 271 -35.04 -8.19 10.82
CA GLU A 271 -36.31 -7.53 10.52
C GLU A 271 -36.10 -6.16 9.86
N LEU A 272 -35.17 -5.33 10.36
CA LEU A 272 -34.81 -4.08 9.69
C LEU A 272 -34.29 -4.33 8.27
N MET A 273 -33.44 -5.33 8.06
CA MET A 273 -32.93 -5.69 6.73
C MET A 273 -34.04 -6.20 5.82
N ARG A 274 -35.05 -6.91 6.35
CA ARG A 274 -36.23 -7.36 5.60
C ARG A 274 -37.07 -6.17 5.14
N LYS A 275 -37.44 -5.26 6.05
CA LYS A 275 -38.15 -4.02 5.72
C LYS A 275 -37.36 -3.16 4.72
N GLY A 276 -36.04 -3.11 4.87
CA GLY A 276 -35.14 -2.45 3.91
C GLY A 276 -35.16 -3.06 2.51
N ARG A 277 -35.27 -4.40 2.39
CA ARG A 277 -35.44 -5.07 1.10
C ARG A 277 -36.74 -4.68 0.41
N GLU A 278 -37.83 -4.57 1.16
CA GLU A 278 -39.14 -4.12 0.62
C GLU A 278 -39.07 -2.71 0.05
N VAL A 279 -38.36 -1.80 0.73
CA VAL A 279 -38.08 -0.45 0.19
C VAL A 279 -37.30 -0.52 -1.11
N SER A 280 -36.25 -1.34 -1.16
CA SER A 280 -35.48 -1.54 -2.39
C SER A 280 -36.35 -2.11 -3.52
N THR A 281 -37.17 -3.13 -3.26
CA THR A 281 -38.09 -3.70 -4.26
C THR A 281 -39.11 -2.69 -4.75
N PHE A 282 -39.69 -1.89 -3.84
CA PHE A 282 -40.60 -0.80 -4.18
C PHE A 282 -39.94 0.23 -5.10
N GLN A 283 -38.71 0.66 -4.80
CA GLN A 283 -37.96 1.59 -5.62
C GLN A 283 -37.55 1.00 -6.98
N GLN A 284 -37.22 -0.30 -7.03
CA GLN A 284 -36.85 -0.99 -8.28
C GLN A 284 -38.01 -1.09 -9.27
N LYS A 285 -39.27 -1.18 -8.81
CA LYS A 285 -40.46 -1.14 -9.68
C LYS A 285 -40.46 0.09 -10.60
N TYR A 286 -40.00 1.25 -10.11
CA TYR A 286 -39.87 2.46 -10.92
C TYR A 286 -38.86 2.28 -12.06
N VAL A 287 -37.70 1.67 -11.80
CA VAL A 287 -36.66 1.43 -12.81
C VAL A 287 -37.21 0.52 -13.92
N TRP A 288 -37.93 -0.53 -13.55
CA TRP A 288 -38.52 -1.44 -14.54
C TRP A 288 -39.59 -0.78 -15.40
N ARG A 289 -40.45 0.05 -14.81
CA ARG A 289 -41.41 0.88 -15.57
C ARG A 289 -40.72 1.87 -16.49
N LEU A 290 -39.61 2.45 -16.05
CA LEU A 290 -38.81 3.37 -16.85
C LEU A 290 -38.14 2.67 -18.03
N VAL A 291 -37.64 1.43 -17.86
CA VAL A 291 -37.11 0.61 -18.96
C VAL A 291 -38.19 0.31 -20.00
N ASP A 292 -39.39 -0.09 -19.55
CA ASP A 292 -40.52 -0.35 -20.46
C ASP A 292 -40.91 0.90 -21.25
N LYS A 293 -41.05 2.05 -20.57
CA LYS A 293 -41.32 3.35 -21.22
C LYS A 293 -40.19 3.75 -22.16
N PHE A 294 -38.94 3.49 -21.79
CA PHE A 294 -37.79 3.80 -22.62
C PHE A 294 -37.85 3.04 -23.94
N ASN A 295 -38.08 1.73 -23.89
CA ASN A 295 -38.16 0.86 -25.08
C ASN A 295 -39.36 1.22 -25.98
N LYS A 296 -40.49 1.65 -25.39
CA LYS A 296 -41.71 2.00 -26.13
C LYS A 296 -41.70 3.41 -26.72
N THR A 297 -41.10 4.38 -26.03
CA THR A 297 -41.28 5.80 -26.35
C THR A 297 -39.98 6.59 -26.31
N LEU A 298 -39.29 6.61 -25.17
CA LEU A 298 -38.16 7.56 -24.97
C LEU A 298 -37.02 7.33 -25.95
N ARG A 299 -36.73 6.08 -26.34
CA ARG A 299 -35.66 5.79 -27.30
C ARG A 299 -35.89 6.42 -28.67
N PHE A 300 -37.15 6.49 -29.11
CA PHE A 300 -37.51 7.08 -30.41
C PHE A 300 -37.53 8.61 -30.36
N GLU A 301 -37.91 9.19 -29.22
CA GLU A 301 -37.80 10.63 -28.99
C GLU A 301 -36.34 11.07 -28.92
N MET A 302 -35.53 10.30 -28.21
CA MET A 302 -34.09 10.52 -28.10
C MET A 302 -33.40 10.37 -29.45
N ALA A 303 -33.70 9.32 -30.21
CA ALA A 303 -33.15 9.13 -31.55
C ALA A 303 -33.49 10.31 -32.49
N ARG A 304 -34.72 10.85 -32.42
CA ARG A 304 -35.13 12.02 -33.20
C ARG A 304 -34.42 13.31 -32.77
N LYS A 305 -34.24 13.51 -31.46
CA LYS A 305 -33.69 14.75 -30.91
C LYS A 305 -32.16 14.82 -31.02
N GLU A 306 -31.50 13.72 -30.72
CA GLU A 306 -30.04 13.64 -30.63
C GLU A 306 -29.41 13.12 -31.93
N GLY A 307 -30.21 12.57 -32.86
CA GLY A 307 -29.72 12.06 -34.15
C GLY A 307 -28.88 10.78 -34.04
N VAL A 308 -29.07 10.02 -32.96
CA VAL A 308 -28.31 8.79 -32.67
C VAL A 308 -29.24 7.58 -32.71
N ASP A 309 -28.76 6.44 -33.22
CA ASP A 309 -29.51 5.18 -33.11
C ASP A 309 -29.50 4.69 -31.65
N VAL A 310 -30.68 4.55 -31.05
CA VAL A 310 -30.83 4.18 -29.65
C VAL A 310 -31.38 2.76 -29.56
N PRO A 311 -30.53 1.76 -29.22
CA PRO A 311 -30.95 0.36 -29.20
C PRO A 311 -31.97 0.09 -28.09
N GLU A 312 -32.75 -0.97 -28.27
CA GLU A 312 -33.65 -1.46 -27.23
C GLU A 312 -32.87 -2.03 -26.04
N ILE A 313 -33.37 -1.78 -24.83
CA ILE A 313 -32.82 -2.36 -23.60
C ILE A 313 -33.32 -3.81 -23.48
N ASP A 314 -32.45 -4.78 -23.74
CA ASP A 314 -32.70 -6.18 -23.33
C ASP A 314 -32.59 -6.30 -21.80
N LEU A 315 -33.68 -6.72 -21.16
CA LEU A 315 -33.76 -6.93 -19.71
C LEU A 315 -32.75 -7.97 -19.20
N ASN A 316 -32.46 -9.01 -19.98
CA ASN A 316 -31.50 -10.05 -19.59
C ASN A 316 -30.07 -9.55 -19.68
N ALA A 317 -29.74 -8.77 -20.72
CA ALA A 317 -28.45 -8.11 -20.84
C ALA A 317 -28.27 -7.04 -19.74
N PHE A 318 -29.30 -6.25 -19.44
CA PHE A 318 -29.24 -5.26 -18.36
C PHE A 318 -29.07 -5.92 -16.98
N SER A 319 -29.78 -7.02 -16.73
CA SER A 319 -29.60 -7.80 -15.49
C SER A 319 -28.20 -8.39 -15.37
N ARG A 320 -27.63 -8.89 -16.47
CA ARG A 320 -26.23 -9.35 -16.52
C ARG A 320 -25.23 -8.21 -16.26
N PHE A 321 -25.49 -7.02 -16.80
CA PHE A 321 -24.68 -5.83 -16.55
C PHE A 321 -24.70 -5.39 -15.08
N LEU A 322 -25.86 -5.45 -14.43
CA LEU A 322 -26.00 -5.15 -13.00
C LEU A 322 -25.24 -6.16 -12.12
N GLY A 323 -25.11 -7.41 -12.58
CA GLY A 323 -24.45 -8.48 -11.85
C GLY A 323 -25.11 -8.71 -10.49
N ALA A 324 -24.40 -8.42 -9.41
CA ALA A 324 -24.91 -8.55 -8.04
C ALA A 324 -25.47 -7.23 -7.46
N GLY A 325 -25.46 -6.14 -8.23
CA GLY A 325 -25.95 -4.81 -7.84
C GLY A 325 -27.47 -4.65 -7.92
N GLN A 326 -27.98 -3.58 -7.30
CA GLN A 326 -29.41 -3.25 -7.34
C GLN A 326 -29.75 -2.38 -8.57
N PRO A 327 -30.87 -2.65 -9.29
CA PRO A 327 -31.37 -1.75 -10.32
C PRO A 327 -31.61 -0.35 -9.75
N SER A 328 -31.08 0.66 -10.41
CA SER A 328 -31.31 2.07 -10.08
C SER A 328 -31.25 2.92 -11.35
N VAL A 329 -31.81 4.12 -11.28
CA VAL A 329 -31.79 5.06 -12.41
C VAL A 329 -30.35 5.40 -12.83
N ASP A 330 -29.44 5.57 -11.85
CA ASP A 330 -28.01 5.75 -12.10
C ASP A 330 -27.41 4.58 -12.91
N GLN A 331 -27.74 3.33 -12.56
CA GLN A 331 -27.23 2.16 -13.27
C GLN A 331 -27.80 2.05 -14.68
N LEU A 332 -29.07 2.40 -14.87
CA LEU A 332 -29.73 2.43 -16.17
C LEU A 332 -29.06 3.43 -17.12
N ALA A 333 -28.79 4.65 -16.64
CA ALA A 333 -28.10 5.68 -17.41
C ALA A 333 -26.70 5.24 -17.86
N ASN A 334 -25.96 4.59 -16.97
CA ASN A 334 -24.63 4.06 -17.29
C ASN A 334 -24.70 2.93 -18.33
N TYR A 335 -25.68 2.05 -18.21
CA TYR A 335 -25.89 0.98 -19.18
C TYR A 335 -26.24 1.53 -20.58
N LEU A 336 -27.10 2.53 -20.63
CA LEU A 336 -27.46 3.21 -21.88
C LEU A 336 -26.27 3.92 -22.52
N SER A 337 -25.49 4.66 -21.73
CA SER A 337 -24.26 5.30 -22.21
C SER A 337 -23.29 4.26 -22.81
N LEU A 338 -23.18 3.07 -22.20
CA LEU A 338 -22.38 1.97 -22.74
C LEU A 338 -22.97 1.37 -24.03
N LEU A 339 -24.30 1.20 -24.11
CA LEU A 339 -24.98 0.63 -25.27
C LEU A 339 -24.86 1.49 -26.53
N MET A 340 -24.86 2.82 -26.38
CA MET A 340 -24.80 3.76 -27.52
C MET A 340 -23.39 3.93 -28.09
N GLY A 341 -22.37 3.30 -27.50
CA GLY A 341 -21.00 3.28 -28.02
C GLY A 341 -20.18 4.56 -27.75
N THR A 342 -18.87 4.46 -27.98
CA THR A 342 -17.88 5.50 -27.64
C THR A 342 -17.94 6.74 -28.53
N GLU A 343 -18.51 6.65 -29.73
CA GLU A 343 -18.55 7.75 -30.71
C GLU A 343 -19.44 8.93 -30.27
N PHE A 344 -20.42 8.67 -29.39
CA PHE A 344 -21.36 9.67 -28.88
C PHE A 344 -21.12 10.01 -27.39
N HIS A 345 -20.06 9.48 -26.78
CA HIS A 345 -19.84 9.53 -25.33
C HIS A 345 -19.57 10.95 -24.79
N ASP A 346 -19.07 11.86 -25.64
CA ASP A 346 -18.86 13.28 -25.28
C ASP A 346 -20.16 14.11 -25.31
N GLN A 347 -21.21 13.64 -26.01
CA GLN A 347 -22.50 14.33 -26.12
C GLN A 347 -23.60 13.71 -25.23
N LEU A 348 -23.52 12.40 -24.95
CA LEU A 348 -24.53 11.63 -24.22
C LEU A 348 -23.96 10.94 -22.97
N ASP A 349 -23.29 11.70 -22.09
CA ASP A 349 -22.81 11.17 -20.80
C ASP A 349 -24.00 10.71 -19.91
N SER A 350 -23.74 9.70 -19.09
CA SER A 350 -24.61 9.19 -18.02
C SER A 350 -25.33 10.28 -17.21
N GLU A 351 -24.66 11.41 -16.93
CA GLU A 351 -25.23 12.52 -16.17
C GLU A 351 -26.26 13.32 -16.99
N TYR A 352 -26.03 13.50 -18.29
CA TYR A 352 -27.01 14.11 -19.20
C TYR A 352 -28.24 13.21 -19.35
N LEU A 353 -28.04 11.89 -19.52
CA LEU A 353 -29.15 10.92 -19.57
C LEU A 353 -29.97 10.96 -18.29
N LEU A 354 -29.30 11.04 -17.13
CA LEU A 354 -29.97 11.17 -15.84
C LEU A 354 -30.81 12.44 -15.74
N SER A 355 -30.23 13.60 -15.99
CA SER A 355 -30.93 14.88 -15.78
C SER A 355 -32.04 15.13 -16.79
N THR A 356 -31.85 14.70 -18.03
CA THR A 356 -32.71 15.10 -19.16
C THR A 356 -33.80 14.08 -19.45
N TRP A 357 -33.48 12.78 -19.40
CA TRP A 357 -34.37 11.72 -19.89
C TRP A 357 -34.89 10.79 -18.80
N LEU A 358 -34.07 10.47 -17.80
CA LEU A 358 -34.37 9.39 -16.84
C LEU A 358 -34.84 9.88 -15.47
N ALA A 359 -34.66 11.17 -15.16
CA ALA A 359 -35.11 11.76 -13.91
C ALA A 359 -36.64 11.58 -13.72
N PRO A 360 -37.12 11.37 -12.47
CA PRO A 360 -38.55 11.34 -12.19
C PRO A 360 -39.29 12.61 -12.60
N THR A 361 -38.62 13.77 -12.59
CA THR A 361 -39.19 15.03 -13.05
C THR A 361 -39.44 15.06 -14.57
N ALA A 362 -38.66 14.30 -15.35
CA ALA A 362 -38.85 14.15 -16.79
C ALA A 362 -39.90 13.07 -17.14
N ASN A 363 -40.32 12.26 -16.17
CA ASN A 363 -41.28 11.16 -16.34
C ASN A 363 -42.42 11.23 -15.31
N PRO A 364 -43.23 12.30 -15.32
CA PRO A 364 -44.27 12.54 -14.31
C PRO A 364 -45.41 11.52 -14.34
N ASP A 365 -45.59 10.82 -15.45
CA ASP A 365 -46.53 9.71 -15.68
C ASP A 365 -46.17 8.44 -14.92
N ILE A 366 -44.90 8.27 -14.52
CA ILE A 366 -44.46 7.13 -13.71
C ILE A 366 -44.48 7.55 -12.23
N PRO A 367 -45.20 6.84 -11.33
CA PRO A 367 -45.23 7.16 -9.92
C PRO A 367 -43.83 7.24 -9.30
N ASN A 368 -43.49 8.40 -8.73
CA ASN A 368 -42.15 8.69 -8.21
C ASN A 368 -41.97 8.10 -6.80
N PRO A 369 -41.15 7.06 -6.60
CA PRO A 369 -40.97 6.42 -5.29
C PRO A 369 -40.08 7.24 -4.33
N PHE A 370 -39.54 8.38 -4.80
CA PHE A 370 -38.69 9.30 -4.04
C PHE A 370 -39.48 10.45 -3.40
N VAL A 371 -40.81 10.46 -3.55
CA VAL A 371 -41.71 11.39 -2.88
C VAL A 371 -42.57 10.61 -1.88
N PRO A 372 -42.79 11.11 -0.65
CA PRO A 372 -43.70 10.49 0.30
C PRO A 372 -45.12 10.43 -0.25
N SER A 373 -45.71 9.23 -0.21
CA SER A 373 -47.13 8.97 -0.53
C SER A 373 -47.81 8.29 0.67
N GLU A 374 -49.14 8.38 0.73
CA GLU A 374 -49.98 7.68 1.71
C GLU A 374 -50.53 6.35 1.17
N ASP A 375 -50.16 5.96 -0.05
CA ASP A 375 -50.66 4.72 -0.66
C ASP A 375 -50.32 3.49 0.20
N GLU A 376 -51.24 2.52 0.26
CA GLU A 376 -51.05 1.29 1.05
C GLU A 376 -49.84 0.48 0.58
N ASP A 377 -49.46 0.61 -0.70
CA ASP A 377 -48.30 -0.04 -1.30
C ASP A 377 -46.94 0.51 -0.82
N VAL A 378 -46.91 1.66 -0.12
CA VAL A 378 -45.66 2.25 0.38
C VAL A 378 -45.14 1.44 1.57
N PRO A 379 -43.90 0.90 1.51
CA PRO A 379 -43.33 0.11 2.59
C PRO A 379 -43.28 0.85 3.94
N GLU A 380 -43.49 0.12 5.04
CA GLU A 380 -43.55 0.67 6.41
C GLU A 380 -42.35 1.55 6.75
N LEU A 381 -41.14 1.14 6.35
CA LEU A 381 -39.90 1.85 6.67
C LEU A 381 -39.87 3.28 6.11
N LEU A 382 -40.54 3.55 4.99
CA LEU A 382 -40.65 4.90 4.40
C LEU A 382 -41.69 5.78 5.09
N ARG A 383 -42.61 5.21 5.89
CA ARG A 383 -43.65 5.98 6.59
C ARG A 383 -43.12 6.67 7.85
N HIS A 384 -41.94 6.27 8.34
CA HIS A 384 -41.37 6.82 9.56
C HIS A 384 -40.93 8.28 9.42
N THR A 385 -41.21 9.08 10.45
CA THR A 385 -40.58 10.40 10.67
C THR A 385 -39.14 10.24 11.17
N PRO A 386 -38.26 11.26 11.05
CA PRO A 386 -36.88 11.18 11.54
C PRO A 386 -36.80 10.80 13.03
N ALA A 387 -37.67 11.36 13.87
CA ALA A 387 -37.74 11.01 15.29
C ALA A 387 -38.11 9.54 15.53
N SER A 388 -39.12 9.03 14.83
CA SER A 388 -39.55 7.63 14.99
C SER A 388 -38.50 6.65 14.46
N LEU A 389 -37.85 6.96 13.33
CA LEU A 389 -36.81 6.12 12.74
C LEU A 389 -35.58 6.07 13.65
N THR A 390 -35.10 7.22 14.13
CA THR A 390 -33.94 7.27 15.03
C THR A 390 -34.21 6.55 16.37
N LYS A 391 -35.44 6.64 16.89
CA LYS A 391 -35.87 5.88 18.08
C LYS A 391 -35.85 4.36 17.81
N MET A 392 -36.39 3.92 16.68
CA MET A 392 -36.32 2.51 16.27
C MET A 392 -34.87 2.02 16.20
N LEU A 393 -34.00 2.76 15.50
CA LEU A 393 -32.57 2.40 15.38
C LEU A 393 -31.87 2.35 16.75
N GLY A 394 -32.20 3.26 17.66
CA GLY A 394 -31.69 3.26 19.04
C GLY A 394 -32.13 2.04 19.85
N SER A 395 -33.33 1.51 19.60
CA SER A 395 -33.81 0.27 20.24
C SER A 395 -33.14 -0.99 19.69
N ILE A 396 -32.73 -0.98 18.41
CA ILE A 396 -32.02 -2.09 17.77
C ILE A 396 -30.57 -2.16 18.27
N HIS A 397 -29.90 -1.01 18.36
CA HIS A 397 -28.52 -0.94 18.83
C HIS A 397 -28.28 0.39 19.57
N PRO A 398 -28.00 0.42 20.88
CA PRO A 398 -27.87 1.67 21.63
C PRO A 398 -26.69 2.55 21.18
N HIS A 399 -25.59 1.94 20.73
CA HIS A 399 -24.38 2.64 20.33
C HIS A 399 -24.34 2.88 18.82
N ASN A 400 -25.02 3.92 18.36
CA ASN A 400 -25.05 4.27 16.93
C ASN A 400 -24.33 5.58 16.61
N TRP A 401 -23.80 5.67 15.40
CA TRP A 401 -23.62 6.93 14.71
C TRP A 401 -24.72 7.09 13.66
N ILE A 402 -25.58 8.06 13.88
CA ILE A 402 -26.55 8.52 12.89
C ILE A 402 -26.01 9.84 12.32
N THR A 403 -25.85 9.89 11.00
CA THR A 403 -25.43 11.08 10.26
C THR A 403 -26.61 11.62 9.47
N LEU A 404 -26.91 12.91 9.59
CA LEU A 404 -27.83 13.59 8.69
C LEU A 404 -27.07 14.01 7.43
N ASP A 405 -27.56 13.59 6.27
CA ASP A 405 -27.11 14.09 4.97
C ASP A 405 -27.95 15.35 4.64
N PRO A 406 -27.30 16.51 4.42
CA PRO A 406 -28.00 17.77 4.18
C PRO A 406 -28.51 17.93 2.73
N GLU A 407 -28.24 16.98 1.83
CA GLU A 407 -28.69 17.07 0.43
C GLU A 407 -30.20 17.27 0.33
N GLY A 408 -30.62 18.32 -0.39
CA GLY A 408 -32.03 18.68 -0.55
C GLY A 408 -32.68 19.34 0.68
N LEU A 409 -31.89 19.69 1.71
CA LEU A 409 -32.36 20.37 2.92
C LEU A 409 -31.83 21.79 3.01
N ASP A 410 -32.71 22.71 3.40
CA ASP A 410 -32.30 24.06 3.79
C ASP A 410 -31.88 24.11 5.27
N LEU A 411 -31.40 25.27 5.72
CA LEU A 411 -30.97 25.49 7.09
C LEU A 411 -32.09 25.31 8.12
N ALA A 412 -33.33 25.60 7.76
CA ALA A 412 -34.49 25.41 8.63
C ALA A 412 -34.80 23.92 8.79
N ASP A 413 -34.83 23.16 7.68
CA ASP A 413 -35.06 21.72 7.65
C ASP A 413 -34.04 20.99 8.53
N MET A 414 -32.74 21.26 8.32
CA MET A 414 -31.67 20.65 9.13
C MET A 414 -31.86 20.93 10.63
N THR A 415 -32.23 22.17 10.98
CA THR A 415 -32.41 22.57 12.37
C THR A 415 -33.61 21.85 13.01
N ILE A 416 -34.73 21.77 12.29
CA ILE A 416 -35.95 21.09 12.76
C ILE A 416 -35.69 19.59 12.93
N VAL A 417 -35.09 18.93 11.93
CA VAL A 417 -34.79 17.49 11.99
C VAL A 417 -33.86 17.17 13.17
N LEU A 418 -32.80 17.95 13.37
CA LEU A 418 -31.89 17.76 14.51
C LEU A 418 -32.57 17.93 15.87
N ALA A 419 -33.57 18.81 15.95
CA ALA A 419 -34.35 19.04 17.17
C ALA A 419 -35.34 17.91 17.43
N GLU A 420 -36.10 17.49 16.41
CA GLU A 420 -37.05 16.38 16.49
C GLU A 420 -36.39 15.06 16.88
N CYS A 421 -35.16 14.84 16.41
CA CYS A 421 -34.38 13.64 16.76
C CYS A 421 -33.78 13.67 18.17
N ASN A 422 -33.93 14.75 18.94
CA ASN A 422 -33.52 14.84 20.35
C ASN A 422 -32.06 14.36 20.62
N ALA A 423 -31.10 14.80 19.79
CA ALA A 423 -29.68 14.39 19.81
C ALA A 423 -29.38 12.91 19.52
N ALA A 424 -30.34 12.16 18.96
CA ALA A 424 -30.08 10.85 18.35
C ALA A 424 -29.22 10.97 17.08
N VAL A 425 -29.34 12.07 16.34
CA VAL A 425 -28.41 12.41 15.26
C VAL A 425 -27.10 12.90 15.88
N THR A 426 -26.00 12.25 15.53
CA THR A 426 -24.69 12.44 16.17
C THR A 426 -23.66 13.09 15.26
N HIS A 427 -23.89 12.99 13.95
CA HIS A 427 -23.02 13.52 12.93
C HIS A 427 -23.83 14.29 11.88
N LEU A 428 -23.17 15.23 11.21
CA LEU A 428 -23.68 15.93 10.04
C LEU A 428 -22.68 15.73 8.91
N GLU A 429 -23.16 15.43 7.70
CA GLU A 429 -22.28 15.42 6.53
C GLU A 429 -21.94 16.87 6.16
N THR A 430 -20.67 17.23 6.34
CA THR A 430 -20.18 18.62 6.16
C THR A 430 -19.44 18.83 4.85
N LEU A 431 -19.20 17.75 4.11
CA LEU A 431 -18.59 17.81 2.79
C LEU A 431 -18.92 16.54 2.01
N ASN A 432 -19.47 16.73 0.83
CA ASN A 432 -19.59 15.74 -0.23
C ASN A 432 -18.89 16.31 -1.48
N LEU A 433 -17.84 15.66 -1.96
CA LEU A 433 -17.07 16.17 -3.10
C LEU A 433 -17.87 16.21 -4.40
N ARG A 434 -18.76 15.24 -4.63
CA ARG A 434 -19.65 15.23 -5.80
C ARG A 434 -20.54 16.48 -5.78
N ALA A 435 -21.21 16.74 -4.65
CA ALA A 435 -22.09 17.90 -4.52
C ALA A 435 -21.31 19.23 -4.59
N HIS A 436 -20.06 19.27 -4.13
CA HIS A 436 -19.19 20.43 -4.29
C HIS A 436 -18.84 20.69 -5.76
N ALA A 437 -18.58 19.63 -6.54
CA ALA A 437 -18.26 19.76 -7.96
C ALA A 437 -19.47 20.23 -8.80
N THR A 438 -20.69 19.85 -8.43
CA THR A 438 -21.94 20.23 -9.14
C THR A 438 -22.55 21.55 -8.68
N GLY A 439 -21.85 22.33 -7.85
CA GLY A 439 -22.30 23.67 -7.41
C GLY A 439 -23.21 23.70 -6.17
N SER A 440 -23.49 22.56 -5.53
CA SER A 440 -24.33 22.45 -4.32
C SER A 440 -23.56 22.71 -3.00
N GLY A 441 -22.38 23.33 -3.06
CA GLY A 441 -21.47 23.50 -1.93
C GLY A 441 -21.98 24.40 -0.80
N ASP A 442 -22.95 25.28 -1.06
CA ASP A 442 -23.47 26.21 -0.05
C ASP A 442 -24.28 25.54 1.06
N ILE A 443 -24.99 24.46 0.74
CA ILE A 443 -25.72 23.64 1.71
C ILE A 443 -24.77 23.10 2.78
N TYR A 444 -23.62 22.57 2.37
CA TYR A 444 -22.60 22.05 3.27
C TYR A 444 -21.92 23.15 4.10
N ARG A 445 -21.77 24.37 3.55
CA ARG A 445 -21.33 25.53 4.34
C ARG A 445 -22.34 25.90 5.42
N GLN A 446 -23.63 25.83 5.12
CA GLN A 446 -24.70 26.06 6.11
C GLN A 446 -24.70 24.96 7.20
N ALA A 447 -24.49 23.70 6.81
CA ALA A 447 -24.34 22.57 7.74
C ALA A 447 -23.19 22.80 8.75
N ILE A 448 -22.03 23.25 8.30
CA ILE A 448 -20.89 23.58 9.18
C ILE A 448 -21.25 24.73 10.13
N LYS A 449 -21.90 25.79 9.64
CA LYS A 449 -22.34 26.92 10.48
C LYS A 449 -23.31 26.48 11.57
N LEU A 450 -24.28 25.63 11.23
CA LEU A 450 -25.23 25.04 12.18
C LEU A 450 -24.52 24.22 13.25
N GLN A 451 -23.58 23.37 12.84
CA GLN A 451 -22.77 22.57 13.77
C GLN A 451 -21.91 23.44 14.69
N GLU A 452 -21.18 24.42 14.15
CA GLU A 452 -20.36 25.34 14.94
C GLU A 452 -21.22 26.08 15.97
N MET A 453 -22.41 26.53 15.56
CA MET A 453 -23.37 27.20 16.44
C MET A 453 -23.81 26.28 17.59
N LEU A 454 -24.29 25.06 17.29
CA LEU A 454 -24.77 24.12 18.31
C LEU A 454 -23.64 23.74 19.28
N ASN A 455 -22.42 23.59 18.78
CA ASN A 455 -21.25 23.24 19.59
C ASN A 455 -20.63 24.43 20.36
N SER A 456 -21.07 25.68 20.12
CA SER A 456 -20.35 26.90 20.54
C SER A 456 -20.40 27.26 22.05
N ALA A 457 -20.93 26.39 22.92
CA ALA A 457 -21.15 26.68 24.36
C ALA A 457 -21.95 27.99 24.67
N ASN A 458 -22.52 28.67 23.66
CA ASN A 458 -23.15 29.98 23.78
C ASN A 458 -24.63 29.98 23.31
N ALA A 459 -25.56 30.04 24.28
CA ALA A 459 -27.00 30.04 24.02
C ALA A 459 -27.50 31.32 23.31
N ILE A 460 -26.86 32.48 23.54
CA ILE A 460 -27.22 33.75 22.88
C ILE A 460 -26.96 33.66 21.37
N ARG A 461 -25.81 33.07 21.00
CA ARG A 461 -25.45 32.84 19.60
C ARG A 461 -26.45 31.90 18.92
N CYS A 462 -26.91 30.86 19.64
CA CYS A 462 -27.94 29.95 19.16
C CYS A 462 -29.29 30.67 18.93
N LYS A 463 -29.75 31.47 19.89
CA LYS A 463 -30.99 32.26 19.75
C LYS A 463 -30.93 33.23 18.57
N ARG A 464 -29.83 33.98 18.42
CA ARG A 464 -29.65 34.91 17.28
C ARG A 464 -29.66 34.18 15.94
N PHE A 465 -29.01 33.02 15.88
CA PHE A 465 -28.99 32.20 14.67
C PHE A 465 -30.40 31.71 14.30
N LEU A 466 -31.17 31.20 15.26
CA LEU A 466 -32.56 30.77 15.02
C LEU A 466 -33.45 31.93 14.56
N ASN A 467 -33.32 33.10 15.18
CA ASN A 467 -34.05 34.30 14.75
C ASN A 467 -33.72 34.65 13.30
N LYS A 468 -32.43 34.64 12.93
CA LYS A 468 -32.01 34.87 11.55
C LYS A 468 -32.64 33.86 10.57
N VAL A 469 -32.62 32.57 10.90
CA VAL A 469 -33.24 31.53 10.05
C VAL A 469 -34.75 31.75 9.90
N MET A 470 -35.43 32.18 10.96
CA MET A 470 -36.85 32.52 10.89
C MET A 470 -37.12 33.81 10.12
N ASP A 471 -36.22 34.78 10.19
CA ASP A 471 -36.33 36.05 9.46
C ASP A 471 -36.14 35.82 7.95
N ASP A 472 -35.19 34.97 7.55
CA ASP A 472 -34.96 34.54 6.17
C ASP A 472 -36.19 33.81 5.54
N LEU A 473 -37.12 33.33 6.38
CA LEU A 473 -38.37 32.69 5.95
C LEU A 473 -39.55 33.67 5.79
N ARG A 474 -39.45 34.93 6.24
CA ARG A 474 -40.56 35.91 6.23
C ARG A 474 -40.94 36.36 4.82
N ASP A 475 -39.99 36.39 3.88
CA ASP A 475 -40.18 37.00 2.56
C ASP A 475 -40.88 36.07 1.54
N GLY A 476 -41.51 34.95 1.96
CA GLY A 476 -42.15 34.02 1.03
C GLY A 476 -43.53 33.54 1.46
N THR A 477 -44.49 33.63 0.54
CA THR A 477 -45.92 33.26 0.72
C THR A 477 -46.23 31.76 0.60
N ALA A 478 -45.21 30.89 0.50
CA ALA A 478 -45.42 29.45 0.30
C ALA A 478 -45.88 28.77 1.61
N PRO A 479 -46.93 27.92 1.59
CA PRO A 479 -47.46 27.24 2.78
C PRO A 479 -46.42 26.44 3.59
N GLN A 480 -45.43 25.86 2.91
CA GLN A 480 -44.33 25.13 3.55
C GLN A 480 -43.42 26.04 4.39
N LYS A 481 -43.22 27.31 3.99
CA LYS A 481 -42.39 28.27 4.74
C LYS A 481 -43.05 28.66 6.06
N GLU A 482 -44.37 28.86 6.06
CA GLU A 482 -45.11 29.15 7.29
C GLU A 482 -45.09 27.96 8.25
N GLN A 483 -45.26 26.73 7.73
CA GLN A 483 -45.15 25.52 8.56
C GLN A 483 -43.76 25.36 9.20
N LYS A 484 -42.68 25.64 8.45
CA LYS A 484 -41.31 25.65 9.00
C LYS A 484 -41.14 26.71 10.09
N ARG A 485 -41.67 27.91 9.84
CA ARG A 485 -41.62 29.03 10.79
C ARG A 485 -42.34 28.70 12.09
N GLU A 486 -43.53 28.11 12.03
CA GLU A 486 -44.28 27.66 13.21
C GLU A 486 -43.50 26.62 14.03
N ARG A 487 -42.86 25.64 13.37
CA ARG A 487 -42.02 24.65 14.07
C ARG A 487 -40.78 25.27 14.69
N LEU A 488 -40.13 26.22 14.02
CA LEU A 488 -38.99 26.96 14.58
C LEU A 488 -39.39 27.85 15.76
N LEU A 489 -40.59 28.42 15.77
CA LEU A 489 -41.13 29.17 16.91
C LEU A 489 -41.28 28.25 18.13
N LYS A 490 -41.89 27.07 17.97
CA LYS A 490 -42.00 26.04 19.02
C LYS A 490 -40.61 25.58 19.50
N LEU A 491 -39.66 25.44 18.59
CA LEU A 491 -38.27 25.09 18.94
C LEU A 491 -37.58 26.19 19.77
N ARG A 492 -37.84 27.46 19.46
CA ARG A 492 -37.28 28.60 20.20
C ARG A 492 -37.76 28.63 21.65
N GLU A 493 -39.00 28.22 21.93
CA GLU A 493 -39.51 28.09 23.30
C GLU A 493 -38.74 27.02 24.08
N LYS A 494 -38.38 25.92 23.41
CA LYS A 494 -37.58 24.81 23.97
C LYS A 494 -36.09 24.90 23.66
N LEU A 495 -35.58 26.12 23.46
CA LEU A 495 -34.20 26.34 23.03
C LEU A 495 -33.20 25.76 24.03
N HIS A 496 -33.48 25.87 25.33
CA HIS A 496 -32.60 25.36 26.38
C HIS A 496 -32.38 23.84 26.25
N ASP A 497 -33.44 23.08 26.00
CA ASP A 497 -33.38 21.62 25.89
C ASP A 497 -32.63 21.19 24.64
N PHE A 498 -33.04 21.74 23.49
CA PHE A 498 -32.41 21.43 22.20
C PHE A 498 -30.91 21.73 22.21
N TYR A 499 -30.55 22.92 22.68
CA TYR A 499 -29.17 23.35 22.80
C TYR A 499 -28.38 22.54 23.85
N GLY A 500 -28.99 22.27 25.00
CA GLY A 500 -28.39 21.56 26.12
C GLY A 500 -27.95 20.15 25.79
N LEU A 501 -28.69 19.45 24.92
CA LEU A 501 -28.38 18.09 24.48
C LEU A 501 -27.07 18.05 23.67
N TYR A 502 -26.95 18.91 22.65
CA TYR A 502 -25.74 18.95 21.81
C TYR A 502 -24.54 19.58 22.53
N ARG A 503 -24.75 20.36 23.60
CA ARG A 503 -23.68 20.78 24.50
C ARG A 503 -23.03 19.58 25.22
N LYS A 504 -23.85 18.63 25.70
CA LYS A 504 -23.36 17.40 26.36
C LYS A 504 -22.77 16.42 25.34
N ARG A 505 -23.39 16.32 24.16
CA ARG A 505 -22.96 15.43 23.07
C ARG A 505 -22.73 16.24 21.79
N PRO A 506 -21.52 16.82 21.60
CA PRO A 506 -21.22 17.66 20.44
C PRO A 506 -21.50 16.96 19.11
N LEU A 507 -22.18 17.67 18.21
CA LEU A 507 -22.44 17.21 16.85
C LEU A 507 -21.13 17.13 16.07
N ARG A 508 -20.79 15.95 15.54
CA ARG A 508 -19.54 15.68 14.81
C ARG A 508 -19.76 15.76 13.30
N SER A 509 -18.67 15.72 12.53
CA SER A 509 -18.74 15.87 11.08
C SER A 509 -18.28 14.63 10.34
N ARG A 510 -18.86 14.39 9.16
CA ARG A 510 -18.37 13.45 8.15
C ARG A 510 -18.01 14.20 6.88
N ALA A 511 -16.98 13.72 6.21
CA ALA A 511 -16.54 14.25 4.93
C ALA A 511 -16.23 13.07 4.00
N GLY A 512 -16.93 13.03 2.87
CA GLY A 512 -16.83 11.93 1.92
C GLY A 512 -16.76 12.42 0.48
N THR A 513 -16.42 11.51 -0.42
CA THR A 513 -16.28 11.84 -1.83
C THR A 513 -17.50 11.50 -2.67
N ASP A 514 -18.37 10.61 -2.18
CA ASP A 514 -19.47 10.02 -2.96
C ASP A 514 -18.97 9.45 -4.30
N SER A 515 -17.80 8.79 -4.25
CA SER A 515 -17.13 8.26 -5.44
C SER A 515 -17.77 6.95 -5.89
N THR A 516 -18.38 6.97 -7.08
CA THR A 516 -18.94 5.79 -7.75
C THR A 516 -17.98 5.18 -8.78
N GLY A 517 -17.00 5.97 -9.21
CA GLY A 517 -16.02 5.62 -10.24
C GLY A 517 -16.56 5.63 -11.68
N LYS A 518 -17.81 6.07 -11.94
CA LYS A 518 -18.44 5.98 -13.27
C LYS A 518 -18.46 7.28 -14.09
N SER A 519 -18.26 8.43 -13.47
CA SER A 519 -18.36 9.72 -14.16
C SER A 519 -17.00 10.25 -14.63
N THR A 520 -16.98 10.79 -15.85
CA THR A 520 -15.84 11.41 -16.52
C THR A 520 -15.49 12.79 -15.95
N LEU A 521 -16.46 13.49 -15.36
CA LEU A 521 -16.32 14.85 -14.82
C LEU A 521 -15.73 14.91 -13.39
N ARG A 522 -15.41 13.76 -12.75
CA ARG A 522 -15.37 13.66 -11.28
C ARG A 522 -14.04 13.24 -10.67
N HIS A 523 -13.88 13.60 -9.40
CA HIS A 523 -12.75 13.28 -8.53
C HIS A 523 -12.73 11.81 -8.12
N GLY A 524 -11.54 11.23 -8.02
CA GLY A 524 -11.38 9.91 -7.43
C GLY A 524 -11.60 9.91 -5.90
N MET A 525 -12.08 8.78 -5.36
CA MET A 525 -12.20 8.49 -3.92
C MET A 525 -10.99 8.94 -3.09
N GLY A 526 -11.24 9.46 -1.88
CA GLY A 526 -10.28 9.68 -0.81
C GLY A 526 -9.94 11.15 -0.51
N ILE A 527 -9.81 11.46 0.79
CA ILE A 527 -9.43 12.77 1.33
C ILE A 527 -8.23 12.60 2.28
N VAL A 528 -7.32 13.57 2.31
CA VAL A 528 -6.16 13.58 3.21
C VAL A 528 -5.94 14.93 3.89
N VAL A 529 -5.44 14.89 5.13
CA VAL A 529 -5.03 16.09 5.87
C VAL A 529 -3.55 16.37 5.60
N ALA A 530 -3.24 17.53 5.01
CA ALA A 530 -1.90 17.87 4.54
C ALA A 530 -0.82 17.79 5.64
N GLU A 531 -1.10 18.30 6.84
CA GLU A 531 -0.14 18.35 7.94
C GLU A 531 0.31 16.96 8.42
N THR A 532 -0.49 15.93 8.13
CA THR A 532 -0.20 14.55 8.53
C THR A 532 0.66 13.79 7.52
N LEU A 533 1.00 14.41 6.39
CA LEU A 533 1.82 13.84 5.32
C LEU A 533 3.31 14.16 5.49
N PRO A 534 4.21 13.39 4.83
CA PRO A 534 5.62 13.73 4.79
C PRO A 534 5.87 15.12 4.19
N PRO A 535 6.92 15.85 4.61
CA PRO A 535 7.21 17.21 4.13
C PRO A 535 7.39 17.34 2.60
N ARG A 536 7.73 16.25 1.91
CA ARG A 536 7.78 16.21 0.44
C ARG A 536 6.40 16.20 -0.18
N ALA A 537 5.49 15.35 0.32
CA ALA A 537 4.11 15.31 -0.15
C ALA A 537 3.38 16.64 0.14
N GLN A 538 3.63 17.26 1.30
CA GLN A 538 3.13 18.60 1.60
C GLN A 538 3.59 19.64 0.57
N ARG A 539 4.87 19.60 0.18
CA ARG A 539 5.41 20.48 -0.88
C ARG A 539 4.79 20.18 -2.25
N CYS A 540 4.56 18.90 -2.57
CA CYS A 540 3.89 18.50 -3.81
C CYS A 540 2.47 19.09 -3.90
N ILE A 541 1.68 18.96 -2.82
CA ILE A 541 0.35 19.56 -2.73
C ILE A 541 0.40 21.08 -2.88
N ARG A 542 1.32 21.77 -2.18
CA ARG A 542 1.46 23.23 -2.25
C ARG A 542 1.88 23.74 -3.64
N LYS A 543 2.66 22.94 -4.38
CA LYS A 543 3.16 23.28 -5.72
C LYS A 543 2.22 22.86 -6.84
N SER A 544 1.25 21.98 -6.58
CA SER A 544 0.30 21.48 -7.57
C SER A 544 -0.57 22.61 -8.11
N LYS A 545 -0.19 23.17 -9.26
CA LYS A 545 -0.98 24.17 -10.00
C LYS A 545 -2.13 23.53 -10.81
N ASP A 546 -2.02 22.25 -11.11
CA ASP A 546 -2.87 21.52 -12.07
C ASP A 546 -4.23 21.05 -11.49
N GLY A 547 -4.62 21.51 -10.29
CA GLY A 547 -5.88 21.08 -9.65
C GLY A 547 -5.96 19.60 -9.23
N ARG A 548 -4.88 18.83 -9.35
CA ARG A 548 -4.84 17.37 -9.07
C ARG A 548 -5.02 16.99 -7.60
N HIS A 549 -4.57 17.83 -6.67
CA HIS A 549 -4.82 17.69 -5.23
C HIS A 549 -5.56 18.93 -4.72
N GLU A 550 -6.77 19.12 -5.24
CA GLU A 550 -7.62 20.27 -4.94
C GLU A 550 -7.75 20.46 -3.42
N ALA A 551 -7.48 21.69 -2.97
CA ALA A 551 -7.72 22.10 -1.59
C ALA A 551 -9.22 22.24 -1.37
N LEU A 552 -9.74 21.52 -0.39
CA LEU A 552 -11.17 21.47 -0.10
C LEU A 552 -11.54 22.67 0.79
N PRO A 553 -12.79 23.18 0.72
CA PRO A 553 -13.24 24.36 1.48
C PRO A 553 -13.52 24.02 2.96
N LEU A 554 -12.68 23.19 3.57
CA LEU A 554 -12.88 22.63 4.89
C LEU A 554 -11.54 22.51 5.62
N PHE A 555 -11.50 22.99 6.86
CA PHE A 555 -10.33 22.88 7.72
C PHE A 555 -10.58 21.85 8.82
N LEU A 556 -9.65 20.91 9.00
CA LEU A 556 -9.67 19.95 10.10
C LEU A 556 -8.50 20.22 11.03
N SER A 557 -8.79 20.63 12.27
CA SER A 557 -7.77 20.71 13.31
C SER A 557 -7.22 19.32 13.65
N VAL A 558 -5.91 19.20 13.77
CA VAL A 558 -5.23 17.94 14.11
C VAL A 558 -4.28 18.13 15.27
N LYS A 559 -4.18 17.13 16.16
CA LYS A 559 -3.22 17.10 17.26
C LYS A 559 -2.27 15.92 17.08
N GLN A 560 -0.98 16.16 17.22
CA GLN A 560 0.01 15.08 17.22
C GLN A 560 0.21 14.57 18.65
N GLN A 561 0.04 13.28 18.86
CA GLN A 561 0.35 12.60 20.11
C GLN A 561 1.61 11.75 19.92
N VAL A 562 2.56 11.87 20.84
CA VAL A 562 3.80 11.07 20.85
C VAL A 562 3.85 10.32 22.16
N THR A 563 3.89 8.99 22.07
CA THR A 563 3.94 8.08 23.21
C THR A 563 5.34 7.46 23.27
N TYR A 564 5.95 7.45 24.45
CA TYR A 564 7.23 6.80 24.70
C TYR A 564 6.99 5.57 25.57
N SER A 565 7.34 4.39 25.06
CA SER A 565 7.19 3.12 25.77
C SER A 565 8.57 2.53 26.08
N PRO A 566 8.83 2.04 27.30
CA PRO A 566 10.10 1.40 27.63
C PRO A 566 10.30 0.13 26.78
N ARG A 567 11.54 -0.13 26.34
CA ARG A 567 11.87 -1.36 25.62
C ARG A 567 11.78 -2.57 26.57
N PRO A 568 11.20 -3.71 26.14
CA PRO A 568 11.05 -4.89 27.00
C PRO A 568 12.39 -5.48 27.46
N SER A 569 13.46 -5.34 26.67
CA SER A 569 14.80 -5.86 26.98
C SER A 569 15.86 -4.79 26.69
N PRO A 570 16.18 -3.90 27.64
CA PRO A 570 17.17 -2.85 27.45
C PRO A 570 18.57 -3.45 27.35
N SER A 571 19.39 -2.95 26.42
CA SER A 571 20.80 -3.32 26.35
C SER A 571 21.60 -2.70 27.51
N ARG A 572 22.82 -3.21 27.78
CA ARG A 572 23.73 -2.60 28.77
C ARG A 572 24.02 -1.12 28.47
N LEU A 573 24.06 -0.75 27.19
CA LEU A 573 24.19 0.64 26.76
C LEU A 573 22.93 1.46 27.03
N ASP A 574 21.74 0.87 26.84
CA ASP A 574 20.48 1.55 27.19
C ASP A 574 20.41 1.81 28.70
N ALA A 575 20.84 0.87 29.54
CA ALA A 575 20.90 1.05 30.99
C ALA A 575 21.86 2.19 31.40
N LEU A 576 23.01 2.31 30.73
CA LEU A 576 23.96 3.41 30.93
C LEU A 576 23.36 4.74 30.48
N LEU A 577 22.75 4.78 29.29
CA LEU A 577 22.14 5.99 28.73
C LEU A 577 20.97 6.47 29.58
N GLN A 578 20.17 5.56 30.17
CA GLN A 578 19.06 5.90 31.06
C GLN A 578 19.47 6.66 32.33
N ARG A 579 20.75 6.60 32.72
CA ARG A 579 21.31 7.39 33.83
C ARG A 579 21.56 8.85 33.46
N LEU A 580 21.59 9.19 32.18
CA LEU A 580 21.76 10.57 31.71
C LEU A 580 20.41 11.30 31.63
N PRO A 581 20.37 12.62 31.89
CA PRO A 581 19.18 13.44 31.65
C PRO A 581 18.70 13.30 30.20
N GLY A 582 17.42 12.96 30.00
CA GLY A 582 16.86 12.70 28.66
C GLY A 582 17.18 11.33 28.06
N GLY A 583 18.01 10.50 28.73
CA GLY A 583 18.35 9.15 28.29
C GLY A 583 17.17 8.19 28.17
N ARG A 584 16.12 8.40 28.97
CA ARG A 584 14.84 7.67 28.85
C ARG A 584 14.16 7.92 27.51
N LEU A 585 14.25 9.12 26.93
CA LEU A 585 13.70 9.37 25.59
C LEU A 585 14.47 8.62 24.49
N LEU A 586 15.78 8.49 24.62
CA LEU A 586 16.64 7.80 23.65
C LEU A 586 16.50 6.27 23.68
N THR A 587 16.12 5.74 24.84
CA THR A 587 16.02 4.30 25.11
C THR A 587 14.59 3.77 25.07
N SER A 588 13.60 4.65 24.90
CA SER A 588 12.19 4.29 24.72
C SER A 588 11.84 4.10 23.24
N ASP A 589 10.92 3.18 22.97
CA ASP A 589 10.26 3.08 21.69
C ASP A 589 9.25 4.22 21.56
N THR A 590 9.37 4.98 20.48
CA THR A 590 8.53 6.16 20.24
C THR A 590 7.42 5.84 19.24
N SER A 591 6.16 5.99 19.65
CA SER A 591 5.00 5.86 18.79
C SER A 591 4.32 7.21 18.59
N ARG A 592 4.14 7.63 17.33
CA ARG A 592 3.43 8.86 16.96
C ARG A 592 2.01 8.53 16.48
N CYS A 593 1.00 9.33 16.79
CA CYS A 593 -0.33 9.21 16.19
C CYS A 593 -0.99 10.59 16.03
N TRP A 594 -1.95 10.68 15.12
CA TRP A 594 -2.68 11.91 14.84
C TRP A 594 -4.13 11.78 15.33
N LEU A 595 -4.56 12.73 16.14
CA LEU A 595 -5.92 12.81 16.65
C LEU A 595 -6.72 13.82 15.82
N LYS A 596 -7.90 13.40 15.34
CA LYS A 596 -8.84 14.27 14.63
C LYS A 596 -9.47 15.25 15.63
N GLY A 597 -9.39 16.54 15.34
CA GLY A 597 -10.06 17.60 16.06
C GLY A 597 -11.41 17.96 15.44
N ARG A 598 -11.76 19.25 15.52
CA ARG A 598 -13.01 19.81 14.96
C ARG A 598 -12.81 20.28 13.53
N TYR A 599 -13.88 20.19 12.75
CA TYR A 599 -14.01 20.81 11.44
C TYR A 599 -14.42 22.27 11.59
N SER A 600 -13.92 23.13 10.71
CA SER A 600 -14.29 24.54 10.63
C SER A 600 -14.17 25.06 9.20
N LEU A 601 -14.80 26.20 8.94
CA LEU A 601 -14.57 26.92 7.68
C LEU A 601 -13.12 27.47 7.64
N PRO A 602 -12.45 27.44 6.47
CA PRO A 602 -11.09 27.97 6.34
C PRO A 602 -11.06 29.50 6.45
N ARG A 603 -10.05 30.04 7.15
CA ARG A 603 -9.87 31.51 7.32
C ARG A 603 -9.53 32.25 6.02
N HIS A 604 -8.82 31.60 5.10
CA HIS A 604 -8.31 32.20 3.84
C HIS A 604 -8.85 31.49 2.58
N GLY A 605 -10.07 30.98 2.63
CA GLY A 605 -10.74 30.32 1.49
C GLY A 605 -10.24 28.91 1.13
N LYS A 606 -8.98 28.57 1.43
CA LYS A 606 -8.40 27.23 1.23
C LYS A 606 -8.26 26.48 2.55
N GLY A 607 -8.80 25.27 2.63
CA GLY A 607 -8.64 24.35 3.76
C GLY A 607 -7.33 23.57 3.73
N ASN A 608 -7.11 22.74 4.76
CA ASN A 608 -5.96 21.83 4.86
C ASN A 608 -6.28 20.39 4.45
N LEU A 609 -7.53 20.14 4.04
CA LEU A 609 -7.97 18.89 3.46
C LEU A 609 -7.78 18.93 1.94
N HIS A 610 -7.26 17.84 1.39
CA HIS A 610 -7.02 17.71 -0.05
C HIS A 610 -7.64 16.41 -0.58
N ALA A 611 -8.17 16.47 -1.80
CA ALA A 611 -8.59 15.28 -2.51
C ALA A 611 -7.37 14.41 -2.90
N LEU A 612 -7.47 13.10 -2.69
CA LEU A 612 -6.47 12.13 -3.14
C LEU A 612 -6.66 11.72 -4.61
N GLY A 613 -7.88 11.81 -5.12
CA GLY A 613 -8.16 11.67 -6.55
C GLY A 613 -8.13 13.02 -7.27
N GLY A 614 -7.42 13.10 -8.40
CA GLY A 614 -7.44 14.27 -9.26
C GLY A 614 -8.76 14.43 -10.02
N LYS A 615 -9.04 15.65 -10.48
CA LYS A 615 -10.02 15.90 -11.55
C LYS A 615 -9.50 15.22 -12.81
N VAL A 616 -10.27 14.29 -13.34
CA VAL A 616 -10.03 13.66 -14.63
C VAL A 616 -10.41 14.69 -15.70
N ASN A 617 -9.57 15.73 -15.90
CA ASN A 617 -9.81 16.74 -16.93
C ASN A 617 -9.61 16.19 -18.36
N GLN A 618 -9.17 14.94 -18.47
CA GLN A 618 -9.24 14.14 -19.68
C GLN A 618 -9.66 12.75 -19.23
N PRO A 619 -10.65 12.10 -19.86
CA PRO A 619 -10.86 10.68 -19.64
C PRO A 619 -9.49 10.00 -19.73
N PRO A 620 -9.15 9.02 -18.87
CA PRO A 620 -7.99 8.20 -19.14
C PRO A 620 -8.28 7.66 -20.53
N VAL A 621 -7.57 8.18 -21.54
CA VAL A 621 -7.91 7.97 -22.95
C VAL A 621 -8.29 6.51 -23.05
N GLU A 622 -9.60 6.25 -23.21
CA GLU A 622 -10.02 5.00 -23.77
C GLU A 622 -9.49 5.14 -25.17
N THR A 623 -8.21 4.77 -25.32
CA THR A 623 -7.74 4.35 -26.61
C THR A 623 -8.60 3.12 -26.83
N SER A 624 -9.76 3.33 -27.47
CA SER A 624 -10.18 2.50 -28.56
C SER A 624 -8.91 1.99 -29.23
N PRO A 625 -8.84 0.73 -29.67
CA PRO A 625 -7.72 0.27 -30.46
C PRO A 625 -7.72 0.97 -31.83
N THR A 626 -7.62 2.31 -31.84
CA THR A 626 -6.93 3.03 -32.88
C THR A 626 -5.56 2.41 -32.87
N GLN A 627 -5.35 1.58 -33.88
CA GLN A 627 -4.06 1.18 -34.38
C GLN A 627 -3.18 2.43 -34.37
N THR A 628 -2.45 2.64 -33.28
CA THR A 628 -1.44 3.68 -33.23
C THR A 628 -0.38 3.16 -34.16
N LYS A 629 -0.43 3.64 -35.42
CA LYS A 629 0.61 3.41 -36.42
C LYS A 629 1.94 3.55 -35.69
N GLY A 630 2.70 2.45 -35.65
CA GLY A 630 3.82 2.25 -34.73
C GLY A 630 4.72 3.47 -34.61
N GLY A 631 4.54 4.24 -33.55
CA GLY A 631 5.50 5.28 -33.18
C GLY A 631 6.81 4.60 -32.80
N ARG A 632 7.89 4.91 -33.53
CA ARG A 632 9.23 4.39 -33.26
C ARG A 632 9.59 4.56 -31.78
N PRO A 633 10.20 3.56 -31.12
CA PRO A 633 10.67 3.72 -29.76
C PRO A 633 11.79 4.76 -29.75
N ARG A 634 11.51 5.99 -29.31
CA ARG A 634 12.58 6.94 -29.00
C ARG A 634 13.47 6.31 -27.93
N LEU A 635 14.79 6.26 -28.17
CA LEU A 635 15.79 5.78 -27.21
C LEU A 635 15.73 6.63 -25.93
N GLN A 636 14.90 6.22 -24.97
CA GLN A 636 14.85 6.82 -23.65
C GLN A 636 15.85 6.10 -22.76
N TRP A 637 16.83 6.84 -22.27
CA TRP A 637 17.89 6.36 -21.35
C TRP A 637 17.36 5.57 -20.14
N SER A 638 16.11 5.83 -19.72
CA SER A 638 15.44 5.11 -18.64
C SER A 638 15.33 3.61 -18.88
N TYR A 639 15.04 3.18 -20.11
CA TYR A 639 14.73 1.78 -20.42
C TYR A 639 15.95 0.96 -20.87
N LEU A 640 17.05 1.61 -21.25
CA LEU A 640 18.29 0.98 -21.69
C LEU A 640 18.67 -0.27 -20.87
N ASN A 641 19.06 -1.34 -21.57
CA ASN A 641 19.43 -2.63 -20.98
C ASN A 641 20.39 -2.47 -19.79
N SER A 642 20.12 -3.19 -18.70
CA SER A 642 20.86 -3.04 -17.43
C SER A 642 22.35 -3.31 -17.59
N LYS A 643 22.74 -4.28 -18.44
CA LYS A 643 24.16 -4.58 -18.71
C LYS A 643 24.85 -3.40 -19.37
N LEU A 644 24.24 -2.84 -20.41
CA LEU A 644 24.79 -1.71 -21.16
C LEU A 644 24.88 -0.46 -20.29
N LYS A 645 23.84 -0.18 -19.50
CA LYS A 645 23.81 0.91 -18.52
C LYS A 645 24.91 0.75 -17.46
N ASN A 646 25.12 -0.44 -16.94
CA ASN A 646 26.18 -0.72 -15.96
C ASN A 646 27.57 -0.56 -16.56
N SER A 647 27.81 -1.06 -17.78
CA SER A 647 29.07 -0.87 -18.49
C SER A 647 29.35 0.62 -18.73
N LEU A 648 28.34 1.38 -19.14
CA LEU A 648 28.49 2.81 -19.41
C LEU A 648 28.75 3.63 -18.14
N LYS A 649 28.12 3.27 -17.00
CA LYS A 649 28.47 3.86 -15.69
C LYS A 649 29.94 3.60 -15.32
N ILE A 650 30.42 2.37 -15.53
CA ILE A 650 31.81 2.02 -15.21
C ILE A 650 32.77 2.82 -16.10
N LEU A 651 32.49 2.92 -17.41
CA LEU A 651 33.28 3.70 -18.36
C LEU A 651 33.29 5.20 -18.02
N LEU A 652 32.12 5.79 -17.73
CA LEU A 652 31.99 7.20 -17.33
C LEU A 652 32.70 7.52 -16.01
N GLY A 653 32.90 6.54 -15.13
CA GLY A 653 33.75 6.70 -13.95
C GLY A 653 35.24 6.51 -14.26
N LEU A 654 35.57 5.52 -15.09
CA LEU A 654 36.95 5.13 -15.36
C LEU A 654 37.69 6.20 -16.18
N LEU A 655 37.06 6.78 -17.20
CA LEU A 655 37.70 7.75 -18.09
C LEU A 655 38.17 9.02 -17.36
N PRO A 656 37.34 9.71 -16.55
CA PRO A 656 37.79 10.89 -15.81
C PRO A 656 38.85 10.55 -14.76
N ALA A 657 38.76 9.38 -14.13
CA ALA A 657 39.76 8.93 -13.17
C ALA A 657 41.11 8.68 -13.84
N ALA A 658 41.12 7.95 -14.97
CA ALA A 658 42.33 7.67 -15.73
C ALA A 658 43.01 8.96 -16.23
N ALA A 659 42.22 9.90 -16.76
CA ALA A 659 42.74 11.22 -17.15
C ALA A 659 43.35 11.96 -15.94
N SER A 660 42.63 12.01 -14.81
CA SER A 660 43.13 12.67 -13.60
C SER A 660 44.42 12.03 -13.10
N PHE A 661 44.53 10.70 -13.05
CA PHE A 661 45.75 10.01 -12.62
C PHE A 661 46.93 10.29 -13.56
N TYR A 662 46.68 10.26 -14.87
CA TYR A 662 47.70 10.52 -15.88
C TYR A 662 48.27 11.95 -15.78
N PHE A 663 47.43 12.95 -15.54
CA PHE A 663 47.86 14.35 -15.48
C PHE A 663 48.36 14.82 -14.11
N THR A 664 48.08 14.12 -13.01
CA THR A 664 48.37 14.61 -11.64
C THR A 664 49.43 13.79 -10.90
N LYS A 665 49.81 12.60 -11.36
CA LYS A 665 50.74 11.72 -10.64
C LYS A 665 52.06 11.54 -11.38
N ASP A 666 53.15 11.83 -10.68
CA ASP A 666 54.51 11.67 -11.20
C ASP A 666 54.99 10.22 -11.22
N TRP A 667 54.39 9.34 -10.41
CA TRP A 667 54.77 7.93 -10.36
C TRP A 667 54.10 7.14 -11.49
N TRP A 668 54.90 6.57 -12.41
CA TRP A 668 54.44 5.84 -13.59
C TRP A 668 53.35 4.78 -13.30
N LEU A 669 53.46 4.04 -12.19
CA LEU A 669 52.50 3.00 -11.84
C LEU A 669 51.13 3.61 -11.53
N LEU A 670 51.08 4.70 -10.77
CA LEU A 670 49.83 5.40 -10.48
C LEU A 670 49.32 6.19 -11.69
N ALA A 671 50.20 6.73 -12.54
CA ALA A 671 49.79 7.46 -13.73
C ALA A 671 49.05 6.56 -14.74
N TRP A 672 49.55 5.35 -14.99
CA TRP A 672 48.95 4.41 -15.96
C TRP A 672 47.95 3.44 -15.35
N PHE A 673 48.21 2.93 -14.14
CA PHE A 673 47.38 1.91 -13.49
C PHE A 673 46.57 2.43 -12.29
N GLY A 674 46.71 3.69 -11.89
CA GLY A 674 46.06 4.25 -10.71
C GLY A 674 44.54 4.10 -10.73
N ALA A 675 43.91 4.39 -11.87
CA ALA A 675 42.46 4.22 -12.03
C ALA A 675 42.02 2.75 -11.89
N LEU A 676 42.78 1.81 -12.48
CA LEU A 676 42.53 0.37 -12.37
C LEU A 676 42.67 -0.12 -10.92
N ILE A 677 43.71 0.33 -10.21
CA ILE A 677 43.93 0.00 -8.79
C ILE A 677 42.77 0.54 -7.94
N TRP A 678 42.36 1.80 -8.13
CA TRP A 678 41.24 2.42 -7.40
C TRP A 678 39.92 1.66 -7.61
N PHE A 679 39.65 1.26 -8.85
CA PHE A 679 38.46 0.50 -9.21
C PHE A 679 38.52 -0.92 -8.65
N THR A 680 39.69 -1.56 -8.65
CA THR A 680 39.89 -2.91 -8.10
C THR A 680 39.65 -2.93 -6.59
N ILE A 681 40.25 -1.99 -5.84
CA ILE A 681 40.03 -1.86 -4.39
C ILE A 681 38.54 -1.64 -4.08
N THR A 682 37.91 -0.71 -4.79
CA THR A 682 36.49 -0.37 -4.58
C THR A 682 35.56 -1.53 -4.97
N GLY A 683 35.88 -2.23 -6.05
CA GLY A 683 35.11 -3.37 -6.53
C GLY A 683 35.18 -4.55 -5.55
N PHE A 684 36.39 -4.89 -5.11
CA PHE A 684 36.62 -5.94 -4.12
C PHE A 684 35.93 -5.62 -2.79
N ARG A 685 35.98 -4.36 -2.35
CA ARG A 685 35.26 -3.87 -1.16
C ARG A 685 33.75 -4.09 -1.23
N ASN A 686 33.10 -3.83 -2.37
CA ASN A 686 31.66 -4.05 -2.54
C ASN A 686 31.30 -5.55 -2.47
N ILE A 687 32.19 -6.42 -2.99
CA ILE A 687 32.02 -7.87 -2.90
C ILE A 687 32.14 -8.32 -1.43
N ILE A 688 33.19 -7.90 -0.72
CA ILE A 688 33.38 -8.21 0.71
C ILE A 688 32.21 -7.72 1.54
N GLN A 689 31.77 -6.47 1.33
CA GLN A 689 30.61 -5.88 2.02
C GLN A 689 29.37 -6.76 1.87
N SER A 690 29.06 -7.18 0.64
CA SER A 690 27.89 -8.01 0.35
C SER A 690 27.96 -9.36 1.07
N VAL A 691 29.16 -9.95 1.15
CA VAL A 691 29.42 -11.21 1.86
C VAL A 691 29.33 -11.06 3.39
N LEU A 692 29.92 -9.99 3.94
CA LEU A 692 29.88 -9.69 5.39
C LEU A 692 28.46 -9.38 5.86
N GLY A 693 27.68 -8.63 5.09
CA GLY A 693 26.27 -8.36 5.39
C GLY A 693 25.46 -9.65 5.54
N CYS A 694 25.70 -10.63 4.68
CA CYS A 694 24.92 -11.86 4.60
C CYS A 694 25.30 -12.96 5.61
N GLY A 695 26.45 -12.88 6.28
CA GLY A 695 26.88 -13.97 7.19
C GLY A 695 28.37 -14.09 7.42
N GLY A 696 29.20 -13.59 6.49
CA GLY A 696 30.64 -13.85 6.49
C GLY A 696 30.95 -15.37 6.43
N LEU A 697 31.91 -15.83 7.22
CA LEU A 697 32.37 -17.22 7.29
C LEU A 697 31.32 -18.20 7.89
N ARG A 698 30.29 -17.70 8.58
CA ARG A 698 29.19 -18.51 9.16
C ARG A 698 27.98 -18.65 8.21
N ARG A 699 28.18 -18.39 6.91
CA ARG A 699 27.13 -18.48 5.86
C ARG A 699 26.79 -19.95 5.56
N SER A 700 25.59 -20.20 5.04
CA SER A 700 25.32 -21.47 4.38
C SER A 700 26.14 -21.62 3.10
N ARG A 701 26.54 -22.86 2.80
CA ARG A 701 27.34 -23.21 1.62
C ARG A 701 26.56 -23.07 0.31
N LEU A 702 25.22 -23.04 0.38
CA LEU A 702 24.31 -23.07 -0.77
C LEU A 702 24.21 -21.75 -1.54
N LEU A 703 24.55 -20.60 -0.93
CA LEU A 703 24.50 -19.29 -1.59
C LEU A 703 25.77 -19.03 -2.42
N LYS A 704 25.64 -18.92 -3.74
CA LYS A 704 26.77 -18.55 -4.63
C LYS A 704 27.07 -17.06 -4.51
N TRP A 705 28.35 -16.68 -4.64
CA TRP A 705 28.79 -15.29 -4.47
C TRP A 705 28.15 -14.34 -5.49
N LYS A 706 27.94 -14.81 -6.73
CA LYS A 706 27.29 -14.04 -7.80
C LYS A 706 25.85 -13.63 -7.47
N ASP A 707 25.16 -14.37 -6.61
CA ASP A 707 23.76 -14.11 -6.25
C ASP A 707 23.65 -13.11 -5.08
N LEU A 708 24.78 -12.81 -4.43
CA LEU A 708 24.88 -11.84 -3.32
C LEU A 708 25.33 -10.46 -3.80
N VAL A 709 26.05 -10.40 -4.92
CA VAL A 709 26.62 -9.15 -5.44
C VAL A 709 25.61 -8.44 -6.35
N SER A 710 25.16 -7.27 -5.93
CA SER A 710 24.32 -6.40 -6.74
C SER A 710 25.17 -5.63 -7.75
N TRP A 711 25.23 -6.10 -9.00
CA TRP A 711 26.01 -5.48 -10.09
C TRP A 711 25.68 -4.00 -10.32
N ASP A 712 24.42 -3.59 -10.14
CA ASP A 712 24.02 -2.18 -10.23
C ASP A 712 24.55 -1.31 -9.06
N ARG A 713 24.68 -1.88 -7.85
CA ARG A 713 25.29 -1.15 -6.71
C ARG A 713 26.80 -1.03 -6.88
N LEU A 714 27.42 -2.06 -7.45
CA LEU A 714 28.83 -2.08 -7.80
C LEU A 714 29.15 -1.02 -8.86
N SER A 715 28.40 -0.99 -9.97
CA SER A 715 28.59 -0.01 -11.05
C SER A 715 28.37 1.42 -10.56
N ASP A 716 27.36 1.68 -9.72
CA ASP A 716 27.16 2.97 -9.06
C ASP A 716 28.37 3.34 -8.18
N SER A 717 28.88 2.39 -7.37
CA SER A 717 30.04 2.64 -6.50
C SER A 717 31.30 2.99 -7.29
N LEU A 718 31.51 2.33 -8.44
CA LEU A 718 32.64 2.57 -9.32
C LEU A 718 32.53 3.91 -10.04
N LEU A 719 31.33 4.27 -10.52
CA LEU A 719 31.05 5.58 -11.13
C LEU A 719 31.42 6.73 -10.17
N PHE A 720 30.87 6.75 -8.96
CA PHE A 720 31.16 7.82 -7.98
C PHE A 720 32.60 7.78 -7.47
N THR A 721 33.23 6.60 -7.41
CA THR A 721 34.67 6.55 -7.10
C THR A 721 35.49 7.20 -8.21
N GLY A 722 35.13 6.94 -9.48
CA GLY A 722 35.76 7.55 -10.63
C GLY A 722 35.71 9.08 -10.61
N PHE A 723 34.54 9.66 -10.33
CA PHE A 723 34.37 11.11 -10.22
C PHE A 723 35.04 11.73 -8.98
N SER A 724 35.29 10.95 -7.92
CA SER A 724 35.94 11.47 -6.71
C SER A 724 37.39 11.89 -6.94
N VAL A 725 38.10 11.24 -7.87
CA VAL A 725 39.52 11.50 -8.16
C VAL A 725 39.73 12.90 -8.77
N PRO A 726 39.10 13.26 -9.91
CA PRO A 726 39.26 14.60 -10.47
C PRO A 726 38.67 15.69 -9.57
N LEU A 727 37.60 15.39 -8.82
CA LEU A 727 37.01 16.34 -7.87
C LEU A 727 38.00 16.72 -6.76
N LEU A 728 38.60 15.72 -6.12
CA LEU A 728 39.45 15.96 -4.94
C LEU A 728 40.86 16.39 -5.33
N ASP A 729 41.47 15.72 -6.31
CA ASP A 729 42.89 15.90 -6.62
C ASP A 729 43.13 17.05 -7.59
N TRP A 730 42.29 17.21 -8.62
CA TRP A 730 42.44 18.30 -9.58
C TRP A 730 41.69 19.55 -9.15
N LEU A 731 40.36 19.48 -8.97
CA LEU A 731 39.55 20.67 -8.70
C LEU A 731 39.82 21.29 -7.32
N VAL A 732 39.74 20.48 -6.26
CA VAL A 732 39.85 21.00 -4.89
C VAL A 732 41.31 21.24 -4.50
N LYS A 733 42.18 20.24 -4.66
CA LYS A 733 43.57 20.36 -4.24
C LYS A 733 44.39 21.31 -5.12
N MET A 734 44.40 21.12 -6.45
CA MET A 734 45.25 21.92 -7.34
C MET A 734 44.64 23.28 -7.69
N GLU A 735 43.37 23.32 -8.10
CA GLU A 735 42.79 24.57 -8.61
C GLU A 735 42.30 25.50 -7.48
N LEU A 736 41.49 24.98 -6.55
CA LEU A 736 40.91 25.79 -5.48
C LEU A 736 41.91 26.13 -4.37
N LEU A 737 42.60 25.12 -3.82
CA LEU A 737 43.44 25.28 -2.64
C LEU A 737 44.84 25.78 -2.99
N ASP A 738 45.55 25.11 -3.91
CA ASP A 738 46.92 25.48 -4.27
C ASP A 738 46.97 26.77 -5.08
N LYS A 739 46.34 26.83 -6.27
CA LYS A 739 46.35 28.04 -7.11
C LYS A 739 45.44 29.17 -6.60
N GLY A 740 44.25 28.84 -6.08
CA GLY A 740 43.26 29.84 -5.67
C GLY A 740 43.53 30.49 -4.32
N LEU A 741 43.97 29.70 -3.32
CA LEU A 741 44.13 30.15 -1.93
C LEU A 741 45.57 30.05 -1.40
N GLY A 742 46.52 29.54 -2.19
CA GLY A 742 47.92 29.35 -1.76
C GLY A 742 48.10 28.30 -0.66
N ILE A 743 47.11 27.44 -0.43
CA ILE A 743 47.12 26.39 0.60
C ILE A 743 47.59 25.08 -0.03
N ASN A 744 48.83 24.68 0.26
CA ASN A 744 49.44 23.45 -0.22
C ASN A 744 50.19 22.71 0.89
N THR A 745 50.84 21.60 0.54
CA THR A 745 51.55 20.74 1.50
C THR A 745 52.73 21.43 2.17
N SER A 746 53.28 22.48 1.56
CA SER A 746 54.38 23.29 2.11
C SER A 746 53.90 24.49 2.93
N THR A 747 52.74 25.08 2.64
CA THR A 747 52.26 26.29 3.34
C THR A 747 51.45 25.97 4.59
N ASN A 748 50.37 25.20 4.47
CA ASN A 748 49.53 24.81 5.62
C ASN A 748 48.95 23.40 5.42
N PRO A 749 49.71 22.34 5.76
CA PRO A 749 49.30 20.96 5.54
C PRO A 749 48.05 20.59 6.37
N LEU A 750 47.93 21.10 7.61
CA LEU A 750 46.78 20.79 8.47
C LEU A 750 45.47 21.31 7.85
N LEU A 751 45.47 22.53 7.34
CA LEU A 751 44.30 23.15 6.71
C LEU A 751 43.95 22.44 5.40
N LEU A 752 44.94 22.12 4.57
CA LEU A 752 44.77 21.34 3.34
C LEU A 752 44.06 20.01 3.60
N TYR A 753 44.60 19.19 4.51
CA TYR A 753 44.03 17.87 4.81
C TYR A 753 42.65 17.94 5.48
N THR A 754 42.39 18.98 6.28
CA THR A 754 41.09 19.19 6.92
C THR A 754 40.01 19.50 5.88
N ILE A 755 40.27 20.43 4.96
CA ILE A 755 39.32 20.78 3.88
C ILE A 755 39.10 19.57 2.97
N MET A 756 40.16 18.86 2.59
CA MET A 756 40.07 17.63 1.81
C MET A 756 39.21 16.56 2.49
N ALA A 757 39.36 16.37 3.80
CA ALA A 757 38.56 15.41 4.56
C ALA A 757 37.07 15.80 4.61
N ILE A 758 36.76 17.08 4.80
CA ILE A 758 35.38 17.61 4.81
C ILE A 758 34.73 17.44 3.43
N VAL A 759 35.39 17.87 2.36
CA VAL A 759 34.85 17.78 0.99
C VAL A 759 34.63 16.32 0.60
N ASN A 760 35.60 15.45 0.89
CA ASN A 760 35.45 14.00 0.66
C ASN A 760 34.28 13.43 1.47
N GLY A 761 34.17 13.75 2.76
CA GLY A 761 33.05 13.31 3.61
C GLY A 761 31.68 13.75 3.11
N LEU A 762 31.55 15.01 2.68
CA LEU A 762 30.32 15.55 2.08
C LEU A 762 30.00 14.90 0.74
N TYR A 763 31.00 14.69 -0.12
CA TYR A 763 30.86 14.01 -1.40
C TYR A 763 30.38 12.56 -1.22
N ILE A 764 31.00 11.82 -0.28
CA ILE A 764 30.63 10.45 0.01
C ILE A 764 29.20 10.37 0.54
N SER A 765 28.87 11.22 1.50
CA SER A 765 27.53 11.28 2.10
C SER A 765 26.48 11.64 1.04
N GLY A 766 26.77 12.61 0.18
CA GLY A 766 25.88 13.07 -0.90
C GLY A 766 25.51 11.96 -1.88
N HIS A 767 26.50 11.25 -2.43
CA HIS A 767 26.19 10.17 -3.38
C HIS A 767 25.63 8.92 -2.69
N ASN A 768 25.89 8.69 -1.40
CA ASN A 768 25.24 7.61 -0.65
C ASN A 768 23.74 7.90 -0.40
N ILE A 769 23.36 9.17 -0.24
CA ILE A 769 21.95 9.59 -0.25
C ILE A 769 21.34 9.34 -1.63
N VAL A 770 22.07 9.62 -2.71
CA VAL A 770 21.65 9.34 -4.09
C VAL A 770 21.39 7.86 -4.31
N ARG A 771 22.31 7.00 -3.84
CA ARG A 771 22.24 5.53 -3.93
C ARG A 771 21.16 4.91 -3.03
N GLY A 772 20.63 5.66 -2.06
CA GLY A 772 19.56 5.22 -1.16
C GLY A 772 20.04 4.30 -0.03
N LEU A 773 21.27 4.49 0.46
CA LEU A 773 21.79 3.73 1.60
C LEU A 773 21.07 4.09 2.92
N PRO A 774 21.08 3.20 3.93
CA PRO A 774 20.54 3.50 5.26
C PRO A 774 21.18 4.74 5.89
N ARG A 775 20.41 5.47 6.70
CA ARG A 775 20.90 6.70 7.37
C ARG A 775 22.15 6.44 8.23
N SER A 776 22.22 5.29 8.90
CA SER A 776 23.40 4.89 9.69
C SER A 776 24.67 4.76 8.84
N ALA A 777 24.57 4.20 7.64
CA ALA A 777 25.69 4.07 6.71
C ALA A 777 26.12 5.44 6.15
N ILE A 778 25.16 6.32 5.84
CA ILE A 778 25.45 7.69 5.35
C ILE A 778 26.23 8.48 6.41
N VAL A 779 25.75 8.47 7.66
CA VAL A 779 26.42 9.17 8.77
C VAL A 779 27.79 8.55 9.08
N GLY A 780 27.90 7.22 9.10
CA GLY A 780 29.20 6.56 9.29
C GLY A 780 30.20 6.94 8.19
N ASN A 781 29.75 6.97 6.94
CA ASN A 781 30.59 7.31 5.80
C ASN A 781 31.03 8.80 5.78
N LEU A 782 30.30 9.71 6.45
CA LEU A 782 30.74 11.10 6.66
C LEU A 782 32.03 11.17 7.49
N PHE A 783 32.15 10.32 8.51
CA PHE A 783 33.33 10.24 9.39
C PHE A 783 34.38 9.23 8.91
N ARG A 784 34.21 8.64 7.73
CA ARG A 784 35.09 7.60 7.19
C ARG A 784 36.56 8.02 7.15
N SER A 785 36.84 9.23 6.66
CA SER A 785 38.21 9.74 6.52
C SER A 785 38.93 9.75 7.87
N MET A 786 38.25 10.20 8.93
CA MET A 786 38.78 10.25 10.29
C MET A 786 39.06 8.85 10.85
N LEU A 787 38.13 7.91 10.66
CA LEU A 787 38.26 6.53 11.14
C LEU A 787 39.31 5.71 10.37
N SER A 788 39.65 6.11 9.14
CA SER A 788 40.63 5.40 8.31
C SER A 788 42.08 5.72 8.63
N ILE A 789 42.36 6.84 9.30
CA ILE A 789 43.74 7.29 9.60
C ILE A 789 44.48 6.28 10.48
N PRO A 790 43.96 5.83 11.65
CA PRO A 790 44.66 4.85 12.48
C PRO A 790 44.91 3.53 11.74
N LEU A 791 43.95 3.11 10.90
CA LEU A 791 44.06 1.88 10.13
C LEU A 791 45.12 1.99 9.02
N ALA A 792 45.25 3.16 8.39
CA ALA A 792 46.29 3.41 7.39
C ALA A 792 47.69 3.36 8.01
N PHE A 793 47.88 3.95 9.21
CA PHE A 793 49.15 3.84 9.94
C PHE A 793 49.48 2.38 10.30
N MET A 794 48.49 1.62 10.77
CA MET A 794 48.66 0.20 11.08
C MET A 794 49.09 -0.60 9.84
N PHE A 795 48.41 -0.44 8.71
CA PHE A 795 48.78 -1.12 7.46
C PHE A 795 50.15 -0.69 6.94
N ASN A 796 50.47 0.61 7.02
CA ASN A 796 51.78 1.12 6.62
C ASN A 796 52.91 0.47 7.44
N GLY A 797 52.71 0.34 8.76
CA GLY A 797 53.64 -0.36 9.65
C GLY A 797 53.77 -1.85 9.34
N MET A 798 52.65 -2.54 9.10
CA MET A 798 52.66 -3.97 8.75
C MET A 798 53.42 -4.26 7.45
N VAL A 799 53.17 -3.47 6.40
CA VAL A 799 53.89 -3.61 5.12
C VAL A 799 55.37 -3.31 5.30
N GLY A 800 55.71 -2.29 6.10
CA GLY A 800 57.10 -1.97 6.43
C GLY A 800 57.84 -3.12 7.10
N GLN A 801 57.24 -3.73 8.12
CA GLN A 801 57.81 -4.89 8.82
C GLN A 801 57.98 -6.09 7.88
N LEU A 802 57.03 -6.32 6.98
CA LEU A 802 57.08 -7.42 6.01
C LEU A 802 58.22 -7.21 4.99
N LEU A 803 58.43 -5.97 4.53
CA LEU A 803 59.53 -5.61 3.62
C LEU A 803 60.90 -5.70 4.31
N LEU A 804 61.00 -5.26 5.57
CA LEU A 804 62.19 -5.43 6.39
C LEU A 804 62.53 -6.91 6.59
N PHE A 805 61.52 -7.75 6.88
CA PHE A 805 61.69 -9.19 7.05
C PHE A 805 62.13 -9.92 5.77
N ASN A 806 61.81 -9.37 4.59
CA ASN A 806 62.26 -9.88 3.29
C ASN A 806 63.57 -9.23 2.80
N GLY A 807 64.28 -8.49 3.66
CA GLY A 807 65.60 -7.94 3.35
C GLY A 807 65.61 -6.76 2.37
N VAL A 808 64.48 -6.08 2.18
CA VAL A 808 64.39 -4.94 1.25
C VAL A 808 65.02 -3.68 1.87
N VAL A 809 65.98 -3.06 1.18
CA VAL A 809 66.63 -1.82 1.61
C VAL A 809 65.83 -0.61 1.11
N GLY A 810 65.69 0.43 1.94
CA GLY A 810 64.96 1.67 1.57
C GLY A 810 63.43 1.57 1.71
N VAL A 811 62.96 0.85 2.74
CA VAL A 811 61.53 0.60 3.02
C VAL A 811 60.71 1.90 3.12
N ASP A 812 61.24 2.95 3.74
CA ASP A 812 60.51 4.22 3.92
C ASP A 812 60.19 4.91 2.59
N ALA A 813 61.13 4.91 1.63
CA ALA A 813 60.91 5.49 0.31
C ALA A 813 59.90 4.69 -0.52
N ILE A 814 59.84 3.37 -0.32
CA ILE A 814 58.82 2.49 -0.92
C ILE A 814 57.47 2.77 -0.26
N LEU A 815 57.39 2.77 1.07
CA LEU A 815 56.15 3.05 1.81
C LEU A 815 55.58 4.42 1.46
N GLN A 816 56.42 5.44 1.26
CA GLN A 816 55.97 6.77 0.85
C GLN A 816 55.29 6.77 -0.53
N LYS A 817 55.80 5.99 -1.50
CA LYS A 817 55.14 5.81 -2.82
C LYS A 817 53.83 5.02 -2.72
N TRP A 818 53.77 4.07 -1.79
CA TRP A 818 52.60 3.21 -1.56
C TRP A 818 51.56 3.83 -0.62
N ALA A 819 51.88 4.92 0.09
CA ALA A 819 51.03 5.54 1.11
C ALA A 819 49.63 5.88 0.58
N ALA A 820 49.51 6.35 -0.67
CA ALA A 820 48.23 6.66 -1.30
C ALA A 820 47.36 5.40 -1.49
N ILE A 821 47.97 4.28 -1.89
CA ILE A 821 47.29 2.99 -2.09
C ILE A 821 46.86 2.42 -0.73
N ILE A 822 47.75 2.45 0.26
CA ILE A 822 47.50 1.97 1.63
C ILE A 822 46.37 2.77 2.29
N SER A 823 46.40 4.10 2.16
CA SER A 823 45.35 4.99 2.68
C SER A 823 43.99 4.74 2.02
N LYS A 824 43.96 4.57 0.69
CA LYS A 824 42.74 4.22 -0.06
C LYS A 824 42.18 2.87 0.40
N PHE A 825 43.04 1.85 0.52
CA PHE A 825 42.65 0.52 0.99
C PHE A 825 42.10 0.55 2.42
N ALA A 826 42.74 1.28 3.34
CA ALA A 826 42.26 1.48 4.70
C ALA A 826 40.87 2.15 4.74
N SER A 827 40.68 3.21 3.95
CA SER A 827 39.40 3.90 3.85
C SER A 827 38.27 2.97 3.37
N ASP A 828 38.54 2.15 2.36
CA ASP A 828 37.56 1.19 1.85
C ASP A 828 37.30 0.02 2.81
N CYS A 829 38.28 -0.41 3.60
CA CYS A 829 38.05 -1.39 4.68
C CYS A 829 37.05 -0.86 5.70
N ILE A 830 37.25 0.37 6.20
CA ILE A 830 36.29 1.04 7.10
C ILE A 830 34.92 1.17 6.44
N ALA A 831 34.88 1.55 5.16
CA ALA A 831 33.63 1.66 4.42
C ALA A 831 32.91 0.29 4.31
N GLY A 832 33.66 -0.80 4.09
CA GLY A 832 33.14 -2.17 4.05
C GLY A 832 32.56 -2.61 5.39
N VAL A 833 33.17 -2.20 6.51
CA VAL A 833 32.64 -2.44 7.86
C VAL A 833 31.37 -1.63 8.12
N ILE A 834 31.38 -0.32 7.87
CA ILE A 834 30.23 0.57 8.10
C ILE A 834 29.00 0.11 7.31
N GLU A 835 29.17 -0.12 6.00
CA GLU A 835 28.06 -0.57 5.15
C GLU A 835 27.67 -2.03 5.44
N GLY A 836 28.64 -2.92 5.73
CA GLY A 836 28.38 -4.31 6.10
C GLY A 836 27.58 -4.44 7.40
N LEU A 837 27.83 -3.59 8.40
CA LEU A 837 27.06 -3.52 9.65
C LEU A 837 25.63 -2.98 9.41
N ALA A 838 25.48 -2.00 8.52
CA ALA A 838 24.17 -1.50 8.12
C ALA A 838 23.35 -2.56 7.38
N ASP A 839 23.96 -3.27 6.42
CA ASP A 839 23.33 -4.39 5.71
C ASP A 839 23.00 -5.55 6.66
N ARG A 840 23.89 -5.88 7.62
CA ARG A 840 23.61 -6.86 8.68
C ARG A 840 22.36 -6.49 9.48
N SER A 841 22.28 -5.24 9.95
CA SER A 841 21.15 -4.76 10.76
C SER A 841 19.85 -4.84 9.98
N LYS A 842 19.89 -4.49 8.69
CA LYS A 842 18.78 -4.61 7.76
C LYS A 842 18.31 -6.06 7.60
N TYR A 843 19.22 -7.01 7.34
CA TYR A 843 18.85 -8.42 7.19
C TYR A 843 18.29 -9.00 8.50
N ILE A 844 18.88 -8.67 9.66
CA ILE A 844 18.36 -9.11 10.96
C ILE A 844 16.92 -8.63 11.17
N ALA A 845 16.64 -7.36 10.93
CA ALA A 845 15.29 -6.81 11.08
C ALA A 845 14.28 -7.51 10.16
N LEU A 846 14.68 -7.77 8.91
CA LEU A 846 13.85 -8.47 7.93
C LEU A 846 13.58 -9.92 8.35
N ARG A 847 14.60 -10.67 8.78
CA ARG A 847 14.41 -12.06 9.24
C ARG A 847 13.64 -12.16 10.53
N ARG A 848 13.80 -11.21 11.46
CA ARG A 848 13.01 -11.19 12.69
C ARG A 848 11.52 -11.06 12.38
N ARG A 849 11.16 -10.25 11.39
CA ARG A 849 9.77 -10.11 10.94
C ARG A 849 9.26 -11.39 10.28
N ASP A 850 10.00 -11.92 9.30
CA ASP A 850 9.62 -13.12 8.55
C ASP A 850 9.43 -14.34 9.48
N LEU A 851 10.39 -14.58 10.37
CA LEU A 851 10.33 -15.66 11.35
C LEU A 851 9.23 -15.45 12.39
N LYS A 852 9.02 -14.21 12.87
CA LYS A 852 7.92 -13.92 13.80
C LYS A 852 6.56 -14.25 13.18
N GLN A 853 6.37 -13.94 11.89
CA GLN A 853 5.14 -14.28 11.18
C GLN A 853 4.95 -15.80 11.10
N LYS A 854 6.02 -16.55 10.80
CA LYS A 854 5.97 -18.01 10.71
C LYS A 854 5.81 -18.73 12.04
N ILE A 855 6.48 -18.27 13.08
CA ILE A 855 6.32 -18.78 14.43
C ILE A 855 4.88 -18.56 14.89
N LYS A 856 4.32 -17.35 14.65
CA LYS A 856 2.90 -17.09 14.96
C LYS A 856 1.99 -18.08 14.21
N GLN A 857 2.18 -18.23 12.90
CA GLN A 857 1.39 -19.15 12.09
C GLN A 857 1.45 -20.61 12.61
N MET A 858 2.63 -21.06 13.01
CA MET A 858 2.82 -22.39 13.59
C MET A 858 2.05 -22.54 14.91
N PHE A 859 2.16 -21.58 15.83
CA PHE A 859 1.41 -21.63 17.10
C PHE A 859 -0.10 -21.48 16.91
N ASP A 860 -0.55 -20.64 15.97
CA ASP A 860 -1.97 -20.54 15.61
C ASP A 860 -2.49 -21.90 15.08
N THR A 861 -1.66 -22.62 14.32
CA THR A 861 -2.00 -23.98 13.82
C THR A 861 -2.04 -24.99 14.97
N HIS A 862 -1.10 -24.93 15.90
CA HIS A 862 -1.09 -25.79 17.09
C HIS A 862 -2.30 -25.53 17.98
N ALA A 863 -2.66 -24.26 18.22
CA ALA A 863 -3.87 -23.91 18.97
C ALA A 863 -5.15 -24.43 18.29
N GLN A 864 -5.21 -24.43 16.96
CA GLN A 864 -6.33 -25.06 16.23
C GLN A 864 -6.38 -26.56 16.46
N LEU A 865 -5.22 -27.25 16.44
CA LEU A 865 -5.14 -28.68 16.74
C LEU A 865 -5.62 -28.98 18.17
N GLU A 866 -5.17 -28.22 19.17
CA GLU A 866 -5.61 -28.33 20.57
C GLU A 866 -7.13 -28.15 20.72
N MET A 867 -7.71 -27.19 20.01
CA MET A 867 -9.17 -26.97 20.01
C MET A 867 -9.95 -28.12 19.35
N MET A 868 -9.36 -28.80 18.36
CA MET A 868 -10.02 -29.90 17.64
C MET A 868 -9.86 -31.25 18.33
N TYR A 869 -8.77 -31.46 19.06
CA TYR A 869 -8.48 -32.67 19.81
C TYR A 869 -8.33 -32.38 21.30
N PRO A 870 -9.37 -31.91 22.03
CA PRO A 870 -9.24 -31.55 23.44
C PRO A 870 -8.92 -32.73 24.37
N GLN A 871 -9.10 -33.96 23.88
CA GLN A 871 -8.91 -35.20 24.63
C GLN A 871 -7.56 -35.87 24.36
N ASP A 872 -6.83 -35.44 23.32
CA ASP A 872 -5.55 -36.00 22.93
C ASP A 872 -4.43 -35.00 23.25
N ASP A 873 -3.27 -35.48 23.72
CA ASP A 873 -2.10 -34.62 23.85
C ASP A 873 -1.50 -34.38 22.44
N VAL A 874 -1.70 -33.18 21.91
CA VAL A 874 -1.18 -32.78 20.59
C VAL A 874 0.35 -32.82 20.55
N ILE A 875 1.04 -32.62 21.68
CA ILE A 875 2.50 -32.72 21.76
C ILE A 875 2.92 -34.18 21.56
N GLU A 876 2.26 -35.13 22.20
CA GLU A 876 2.51 -36.57 21.98
C GLU A 876 2.21 -36.99 20.55
N LEU A 877 1.14 -36.46 19.94
CA LEU A 877 0.85 -36.68 18.53
C LEU A 877 1.99 -36.18 17.63
N LEU A 878 2.56 -35.00 17.91
CA LEU A 878 3.69 -34.44 17.14
C LEU A 878 5.00 -35.23 17.33
N GLU A 879 5.14 -36.02 18.40
CA GLU A 879 6.29 -36.93 18.59
C GLU A 879 6.26 -38.14 17.65
N MET A 880 5.09 -38.49 17.11
CA MET A 880 4.90 -39.57 16.14
C MET A 880 4.42 -39.03 14.77
N PRO A 881 5.31 -38.45 13.94
CA PRO A 881 4.92 -37.83 12.67
C PRO A 881 4.11 -38.72 11.72
N LYS A 882 4.32 -40.04 11.75
CA LYS A 882 3.56 -40.99 10.92
C LYS A 882 2.10 -41.07 11.34
N ALA A 883 1.86 -41.35 12.63
CA ALA A 883 0.52 -41.45 13.20
C ALA A 883 -0.21 -40.10 13.11
N PHE A 884 0.51 -39.00 13.33
CA PHE A 884 0.00 -37.64 13.18
C PHE A 884 -0.53 -37.35 11.77
N ILE A 885 0.26 -37.63 10.73
CA ILE A 885 -0.17 -37.42 9.34
C ILE A 885 -1.34 -38.35 8.99
N GLU A 886 -1.28 -39.62 9.37
CA GLU A 886 -2.34 -40.60 9.07
C GLU A 886 -3.68 -40.17 9.71
N THR A 887 -3.66 -39.71 10.96
CA THR A 887 -4.84 -39.19 11.70
C THR A 887 -5.39 -37.91 11.06
N LEU A 888 -4.53 -36.94 10.73
CA LEU A 888 -4.98 -35.69 10.11
C LEU A 888 -5.48 -35.87 8.67
N SER A 889 -4.85 -36.77 7.90
CA SER A 889 -5.22 -37.02 6.50
C SER A 889 -6.60 -37.68 6.35
N THR A 890 -7.05 -38.40 7.38
CA THR A 890 -8.35 -39.10 7.43
C THR A 890 -9.48 -38.20 7.90
N GLU A 891 -9.25 -37.34 8.90
CA GLU A 891 -10.31 -36.54 9.54
C GLU A 891 -10.48 -35.12 8.96
N GLN A 892 -9.40 -34.45 8.51
CA GLN A 892 -9.49 -33.14 7.85
C GLN A 892 -8.39 -32.92 6.79
N LYS A 893 -8.81 -32.92 5.51
CA LYS A 893 -7.95 -32.61 4.36
C LYS A 893 -7.47 -31.14 4.39
N GLY A 894 -6.35 -30.85 5.05
CA GLY A 894 -5.71 -29.52 4.95
C GLY A 894 -4.67 -29.17 6.01
N LEU A 895 -4.86 -29.55 7.27
CA LEU A 895 -3.95 -29.16 8.38
C LEU A 895 -2.56 -29.78 8.25
N GLU A 896 -2.49 -31.05 7.85
CA GLU A 896 -1.24 -31.74 7.53
C GLU A 896 -0.36 -30.89 6.60
N ARG A 897 -0.97 -30.34 5.54
CA ARG A 897 -0.30 -29.49 4.56
C ARG A 897 0.20 -28.20 5.18
N ILE A 898 -0.53 -27.60 6.12
CA ILE A 898 -0.11 -26.36 6.82
C ILE A 898 1.14 -26.63 7.67
N VAL A 899 1.15 -27.74 8.42
CA VAL A 899 2.29 -28.13 9.27
C VAL A 899 3.53 -28.39 8.41
N ILE A 900 3.40 -29.20 7.35
CA ILE A 900 4.52 -29.48 6.43
C ILE A 900 5.03 -28.20 5.76
N VAL A 901 4.15 -27.33 5.28
CA VAL A 901 4.53 -26.06 4.64
C VAL A 901 5.32 -25.15 5.60
N ASN A 902 4.89 -25.07 6.86
CA ASN A 902 5.61 -24.30 7.87
C ASN A 902 7.03 -24.85 8.09
N ALA A 903 7.16 -26.17 8.23
CA ALA A 903 8.46 -26.80 8.43
C ALA A 903 9.40 -26.64 7.22
N LEU A 904 8.88 -26.81 6.00
CA LEU A 904 9.64 -26.56 4.76
C LEU A 904 10.11 -25.11 4.65
N ASP A 905 9.27 -24.15 5.04
CA ASP A 905 9.64 -22.74 5.06
C ASP A 905 10.70 -22.44 6.12
N PHE A 906 10.62 -23.01 7.32
CA PHE A 906 11.64 -22.86 8.35
C PHE A 906 12.99 -23.45 7.91
N MET A 907 12.99 -24.64 7.31
CA MET A 907 14.17 -25.27 6.73
C MET A 907 14.77 -24.39 5.63
N TYR A 908 13.96 -23.91 4.69
CA TYR A 908 14.42 -23.01 3.63
C TYR A 908 15.02 -21.72 4.20
N MET A 909 14.34 -21.08 5.15
CA MET A 909 14.86 -19.89 5.80
C MET A 909 16.19 -20.17 6.51
N TRP A 910 16.29 -21.25 7.28
CA TRP A 910 17.50 -21.64 7.99
C TRP A 910 18.70 -21.90 7.08
N MET A 911 18.47 -22.58 5.96
CA MET A 911 19.52 -23.02 5.05
C MET A 911 19.86 -21.99 3.96
N TYR A 912 18.92 -21.16 3.54
CA TYR A 912 19.11 -20.28 2.39
C TYR A 912 19.05 -18.78 2.72
N GLN A 913 18.28 -18.35 3.73
CA GLN A 913 18.10 -16.92 3.98
C GLN A 913 19.23 -16.29 4.82
N PRO A 914 19.80 -15.14 4.40
CA PRO A 914 20.85 -14.45 5.15
C PRO A 914 20.44 -14.13 6.58
N ARG A 915 21.32 -14.45 7.54
CA ARG A 915 21.14 -14.20 9.00
C ARG A 915 19.93 -14.89 9.67
N ALA A 916 19.19 -15.75 8.96
CA ALA A 916 18.05 -16.46 9.53
C ALA A 916 18.45 -17.35 10.71
N ARG A 917 19.55 -18.10 10.60
CA ARG A 917 20.09 -18.95 11.69
C ARG A 917 20.28 -18.20 13.00
N SER A 918 20.94 -17.04 12.94
CA SER A 918 21.20 -16.22 14.13
C SER A 918 19.93 -15.66 14.77
N VAL A 919 18.94 -15.31 13.95
CA VAL A 919 17.68 -14.74 14.43
C VAL A 919 16.80 -15.84 15.01
N MET A 920 16.65 -16.96 14.32
CA MET A 920 15.88 -18.12 14.80
C MET A 920 16.48 -18.67 16.09
N ALA A 921 17.81 -18.79 16.19
CA ALA A 921 18.48 -19.18 17.44
C ALA A 921 18.23 -18.18 18.58
N SER A 922 18.12 -16.89 18.28
CA SER A 922 17.76 -15.90 19.30
C SER A 922 16.30 -16.06 19.74
N MET A 923 15.38 -16.25 18.79
CA MET A 923 13.96 -16.40 19.09
C MET A 923 13.69 -17.68 19.88
N MET A 924 14.38 -18.79 19.59
CA MET A 924 14.28 -20.03 20.37
C MET A 924 14.79 -19.88 21.80
N ARG A 925 15.79 -19.00 22.06
CA ARG A 925 16.22 -18.69 23.43
C ARG A 925 15.17 -17.89 24.19
N ASP A 926 14.44 -17.02 23.48
CA ASP A 926 13.38 -16.19 24.06
C ASP A 926 12.07 -16.98 24.30
N MET A 927 11.91 -18.17 23.70
CA MET A 927 10.76 -19.07 23.89
C MET A 927 10.79 -19.79 25.23
N SER A 928 9.61 -20.07 25.79
CA SER A 928 9.46 -20.96 26.95
C SER A 928 9.93 -22.40 26.63
N PRO A 929 10.21 -23.24 27.65
CA PRO A 929 10.57 -24.64 27.41
C PRO A 929 9.51 -25.41 26.61
N GLU A 930 8.23 -25.18 26.88
CA GLU A 930 7.10 -25.78 26.17
C GLU A 930 7.00 -25.29 24.73
N GLU A 931 7.01 -23.97 24.52
CA GLU A 931 7.00 -23.34 23.18
C GLU A 931 8.14 -23.87 22.30
N ARG A 932 9.32 -24.04 22.90
CA ARG A 932 10.51 -24.59 22.23
C ARG A 932 10.34 -26.07 21.89
N ARG A 933 9.76 -26.87 22.77
CA ARG A 933 9.45 -28.29 22.51
C ARG A 933 8.45 -28.41 21.36
N THR A 934 7.33 -27.68 21.41
CA THR A 934 6.33 -27.65 20.33
C THR A 934 6.95 -27.21 19.00
N PHE A 935 7.80 -26.18 19.02
CA PHE A 935 8.51 -25.74 17.82
C PHE A 935 9.39 -26.84 17.22
N LEU A 936 10.18 -27.55 18.04
CA LEU A 936 11.04 -28.65 17.56
C LEU A 936 10.22 -29.82 17.00
N LEU A 937 9.20 -30.26 17.74
CA LEU A 937 8.40 -31.41 17.33
C LEU A 937 7.67 -31.15 16.02
N SER A 938 7.16 -29.93 15.82
CA SER A 938 6.56 -29.53 14.54
C SER A 938 7.53 -29.60 13.34
N GLN A 939 8.85 -29.62 13.56
CA GLN A 939 9.83 -29.79 12.47
C GLN A 939 10.06 -31.26 12.09
N TYR A 940 9.81 -32.23 12.98
CA TYR A 940 10.03 -33.65 12.68
C TYR A 940 9.09 -34.21 11.61
N VAL A 941 8.01 -33.50 11.28
CA VAL A 941 7.20 -33.77 10.09
C VAL A 941 8.04 -33.85 8.81
N LEU A 942 9.21 -33.18 8.77
CA LEU A 942 10.12 -33.22 7.63
C LEU A 942 10.76 -34.60 7.40
N GLN A 943 10.70 -35.53 8.34
CA GLN A 943 11.18 -36.91 8.13
C GLN A 943 10.29 -37.71 7.15
N ARG A 944 9.11 -37.17 6.81
CA ARG A 944 8.11 -37.80 5.94
C ARG A 944 8.42 -37.57 4.45
N GLU A 945 9.53 -38.12 3.99
CA GLU A 945 10.04 -37.91 2.63
C GLU A 945 9.05 -38.29 1.53
N LYS A 946 8.31 -39.38 1.71
CA LYS A 946 7.33 -39.85 0.71
C LYS A 946 6.19 -38.86 0.55
N GLU A 947 5.55 -38.47 1.66
CA GLU A 947 4.41 -37.55 1.66
C GLU A 947 4.81 -36.16 1.15
N ILE A 948 5.97 -35.66 1.57
CA ILE A 948 6.49 -34.35 1.16
C ILE A 948 6.84 -34.35 -0.33
N SER A 949 7.51 -35.40 -0.82
CA SER A 949 7.87 -35.53 -2.23
C SER A 949 6.63 -35.58 -3.12
N VAL A 950 5.63 -36.38 -2.74
CA VAL A 950 4.33 -36.45 -3.43
C VAL A 950 3.65 -35.08 -3.43
N MET A 951 3.67 -34.36 -2.31
CA MET A 951 3.06 -33.03 -2.23
C MET A 951 3.76 -31.99 -3.12
N LEU A 952 5.09 -32.01 -3.18
CA LEU A 952 5.88 -31.15 -4.07
C LEU A 952 5.61 -31.45 -5.55
N VAL A 953 5.59 -32.73 -5.93
CA VAL A 953 5.27 -33.20 -7.30
C VAL A 953 3.83 -32.84 -7.67
N ASN A 954 2.89 -32.95 -6.73
CA ASN A 954 1.49 -32.57 -6.91
C ASN A 954 1.26 -31.05 -6.97
N GLY A 955 2.34 -30.27 -6.97
CA GLY A 955 2.35 -28.86 -7.34
C GLY A 955 2.36 -27.89 -6.18
N LEU A 956 2.76 -28.28 -4.97
CA LEU A 956 2.86 -27.37 -3.80
C LEU A 956 3.58 -26.05 -4.11
N VAL A 957 4.64 -26.12 -4.92
CA VAL A 957 5.46 -24.97 -5.35
C VAL A 957 5.35 -24.72 -6.86
N GLY A 958 4.31 -25.27 -7.52
CA GLY A 958 4.07 -25.17 -8.96
C GLY A 958 4.94 -26.09 -9.84
N LYS A 959 5.02 -25.78 -11.15
CA LYS A 959 5.62 -26.67 -12.17
C LYS A 959 7.14 -26.85 -12.03
N HIS A 960 7.84 -25.87 -11.47
CA HIS A 960 9.29 -25.90 -11.28
C HIS A 960 9.67 -26.49 -9.91
N PHE A 961 9.07 -27.62 -9.54
CA PHE A 961 9.25 -28.25 -8.23
C PHE A 961 10.61 -28.94 -8.05
N SER A 962 11.30 -29.30 -9.14
CA SER A 962 12.55 -30.09 -9.10
C SER A 962 13.63 -29.48 -8.22
N GLY A 963 13.82 -28.16 -8.28
CA GLY A 963 14.78 -27.46 -7.43
C GLY A 963 14.41 -27.47 -5.95
N SER A 964 13.11 -27.39 -5.64
CA SER A 964 12.63 -27.43 -4.25
C SER A 964 12.72 -28.84 -3.67
N LEU A 965 12.44 -29.86 -4.49
CA LEU A 965 12.54 -31.27 -4.10
C LEU A 965 13.98 -31.68 -3.84
N ALA A 966 14.91 -31.38 -4.76
CA ALA A 966 16.32 -31.65 -4.57
C ALA A 966 16.86 -30.96 -3.29
N PHE A 967 16.48 -29.69 -3.09
CA PHE A 967 16.85 -28.98 -1.88
C PHE A 967 16.34 -29.63 -0.60
N TYR A 968 15.08 -30.10 -0.58
CA TYR A 968 14.53 -30.78 0.58
C TYR A 968 15.31 -32.07 0.90
N LEU A 969 15.45 -32.95 -0.10
CA LEU A 969 16.12 -34.25 0.08
C LEU A 969 17.59 -34.08 0.51
N ASP A 970 18.32 -33.12 -0.08
CA ASP A 970 19.74 -32.90 0.21
C ASP A 970 20.00 -32.29 1.60
N ASN A 971 19.02 -31.65 2.24
CA ASN A 971 19.27 -30.77 3.39
C ASN A 971 18.44 -31.10 4.65
N VAL A 972 17.47 -32.01 4.57
CA VAL A 972 16.54 -32.28 5.68
C VAL A 972 17.23 -32.79 6.94
N GLN A 973 18.10 -33.81 6.82
CA GLN A 973 18.80 -34.40 7.96
C GLN A 973 19.74 -33.39 8.62
N ASP A 974 20.55 -32.71 7.80
CA ASP A 974 21.46 -31.64 8.24
C ASP A 974 20.73 -30.50 8.98
N TYR A 975 19.51 -30.17 8.55
CA TYR A 975 18.69 -29.15 9.18
C TYR A 975 18.18 -29.60 10.55
N LEU A 976 17.60 -30.79 10.65
CA LEU A 976 17.05 -31.34 11.89
C LEU A 976 18.15 -31.49 12.96
N ASP A 977 19.32 -32.01 12.58
CA ASP A 977 20.48 -32.12 13.47
C ASP A 977 20.93 -30.75 14.01
N GLN A 978 20.98 -29.74 13.14
CA GLN A 978 21.41 -28.40 13.53
C GLN A 978 20.41 -27.72 14.48
N ILE A 979 19.11 -27.87 14.23
CA ILE A 979 18.10 -27.20 15.05
C ILE A 979 17.99 -27.83 16.44
N GLN A 980 18.11 -29.16 16.53
CA GLN A 980 18.17 -29.89 17.80
C GLN A 980 19.38 -29.46 18.63
N ARG A 981 20.58 -29.37 18.04
CA ARG A 981 21.79 -28.88 18.74
C ARG A 981 21.63 -27.47 19.29
N VAL A 982 20.93 -26.59 18.57
CA VAL A 982 20.71 -25.20 19.01
C VAL A 982 19.70 -25.13 20.14
N ALA A 983 18.65 -25.94 20.10
CA ALA A 983 17.69 -26.02 21.19
C ALA A 983 18.30 -26.62 22.47
N ALA A 984 19.11 -27.69 22.35
CA ALA A 984 19.83 -28.28 23.48
C ALA A 984 20.75 -27.27 24.17
N ARG A 985 21.54 -26.50 23.40
CA ARG A 985 22.40 -25.41 23.93
C ARG A 985 21.60 -24.30 24.62
N SER A 986 20.36 -24.08 24.19
CA SER A 986 19.49 -23.07 24.79
C SER A 986 18.85 -23.55 26.09
N GLN A 987 18.76 -24.86 26.34
CA GLN A 987 18.39 -25.44 27.64
C GLN A 987 19.56 -25.38 28.63
N THR A 988 20.79 -25.70 28.19
CA THR A 988 21.98 -25.66 29.06
C THR A 988 22.34 -24.25 29.52
N ALA A 989 22.08 -23.22 28.70
CA ALA A 989 22.35 -21.83 29.08
C ALA A 989 21.37 -21.27 30.13
N LEU A 990 20.17 -21.86 30.28
CA LEU A 990 19.22 -21.55 31.34
C LEU A 990 19.62 -22.23 32.66
N ALA A 991 20.05 -23.49 32.61
CA ALA A 991 20.50 -24.27 33.78
C ALA A 991 21.84 -23.82 34.41
N VAL A 992 22.54 -22.84 33.81
CA VAL A 992 23.79 -22.24 34.34
C VAL A 992 23.53 -20.82 34.87
N LEU A 993 22.33 -20.28 34.68
CA LEU A 993 21.88 -18.98 35.17
C LEU A 993 20.89 -19.09 36.35
N ASP A 994 20.34 -20.29 36.57
CA ASP A 994 19.82 -20.74 37.88
C ASP A 994 20.97 -21.34 38.70
#